data_AF-I3TQ58-F1
#
_entry.id   AF-I3TQ58-F1
#
_cell.length_a   1.000
_cell.length_b   1.000
_cell.length_c   1.000
_cell.angle_alpha   90.00
_cell.angle_beta   90.00
_cell.angle_gamma   90.00
#
_symmetry.space_group_name_H-M   'P 1'
#
loop_
_entity.id
_entity.type
_entity.pdbx_description
1 polymer ?
#
loop_
_entity_poly.entity_id
_entity_poly.type
_entity_poly.pdbx_seq_one_letter_code
_entity_poly.pdbx_strand_id
1 'polypeptide(L)'
;MAEALDTEETRVFDADVGRILDIVAHALYSEREVFLRELIANAADACDKRRFLAQTDEALAEGAGDPAVTLVPDAGARTLTVSDTGVGMNRDELIANLGTIARSGTAEFAKKLSGDAAKDGSLIGQFGVGFYSAFMVADEVVVETRRLGEPQGWRWTSDGRGGYRIEPIARDTVGTDVILRLKEDAAEFLDPWRLKAVVKRWSDHLALPIRLDPRKAEGGKEDEGVETINAAQALWTRPKAEIEPETYTAFYRDISHAFDEPWAVIHNRNEGTIEYTNLLFIPTERPADLYEPERKPRLRLHVRRMFITDDCEALLPGWLRFLRGVVDSADLPLNVSREMLQNTPLLTRIRQGLVKRVLGELEGRAKSDAEGYARFWDAFGAVVKEGLYEDFENRDRLLGLARFRSTAVDGWTSLADYVARMKPEQKAIYVMVGDSVEAARVSPQLEGFKARGLEVLLLGDPIDGFWTMIAPDFDGKPIRAVGRVADDELAAFPKVDADGKAAPETKDEAAEGEAGIDGAALADLIGRALGDRVRAVRPSARLVDSPACLAAGSDGPDPALERLLARSGRGGPVRAPILEINPDHALLKALKGLAAEAGEDAAARAAALAEPAELLLDQARLAEGEAPADPAAFARRLAQLMTRAYRA
;
A
#
# COMPACT_ATOMS: atom_id res chain seq x y z
N MET A 1 27.31 50.41 -50.56
CA MET A 1 25.89 50.08 -50.38
C MET A 1 25.82 48.67 -49.87
N ALA A 2 25.52 48.50 -48.58
CA ALA A 2 25.16 47.20 -48.02
C ALA A 2 23.66 47.30 -47.75
N GLU A 3 22.85 46.56 -48.51
CA GLU A 3 21.44 46.38 -48.20
C GLU A 3 21.35 45.62 -46.88
N ALA A 4 20.78 46.26 -45.87
CA ALA A 4 20.41 45.60 -44.64
C ALA A 4 19.26 44.64 -44.95
N LEU A 5 19.53 43.34 -44.84
CA LEU A 5 18.52 42.29 -44.86
C LEU A 5 17.75 42.37 -43.54
N ASP A 6 16.65 43.13 -43.56
CA ASP A 6 15.71 43.20 -42.46
C ASP A 6 14.37 42.62 -42.92
N THR A 7 14.13 41.34 -42.64
CA THR A 7 12.79 40.76 -42.67
C THR A 7 12.71 39.64 -41.63
N GLU A 8 12.60 40.01 -40.36
CA GLU A 8 12.09 39.11 -39.34
C GLU A 8 10.60 38.83 -39.64
N GLU A 9 10.25 37.57 -39.90
CA GLU A 9 8.87 37.14 -40.18
C GLU A 9 8.33 36.31 -39.01
N THR A 10 7.35 36.88 -38.29
CA THR A 10 6.60 36.15 -37.26
C THR A 10 5.35 35.54 -37.88
N ARG A 11 5.19 34.21 -37.77
CA ARG A 11 3.96 33.50 -38.15
C ARG A 11 3.27 32.90 -36.93
N VAL A 12 1.94 32.87 -36.96
CA VAL A 12 1.13 32.18 -35.95
C VAL A 12 1.08 30.69 -36.29
N PHE A 13 1.04 29.83 -35.27
CA PHE A 13 0.83 28.39 -35.47
C PHE A 13 -0.54 28.14 -36.10
N ASP A 14 -0.54 27.29 -37.14
CA ASP A 14 -1.75 26.78 -37.78
C ASP A 14 -2.04 25.34 -37.30
N ALA A 15 -3.31 24.94 -37.27
CA ALA A 15 -3.74 23.68 -36.70
C ALA A 15 -4.91 23.07 -37.49
N ASP A 16 -4.72 21.82 -37.95
CA ASP A 16 -5.79 21.04 -38.59
C ASP A 16 -6.80 20.56 -37.54
N VAL A 17 -7.94 21.24 -37.48
CA VAL A 17 -9.04 20.98 -36.56
C VAL A 17 -9.56 19.54 -36.67
N GLY A 18 -9.68 19.02 -37.90
CA GLY A 18 -10.18 17.65 -38.11
C GLY A 18 -9.23 16.61 -37.54
N ARG A 19 -7.92 16.82 -37.73
CA ARG A 19 -6.88 15.94 -37.16
C ARG A 19 -6.80 16.04 -35.64
N ILE A 20 -7.02 17.22 -35.06
CA ILE A 20 -7.05 17.38 -33.59
C ILE A 20 -8.26 16.67 -32.99
N LEU A 21 -9.44 16.77 -33.61
CA LEU A 21 -10.64 16.06 -33.16
C LEU A 21 -10.43 14.54 -33.23
N ASP A 22 -9.78 14.06 -34.28
CA ASP A 22 -9.44 12.64 -34.42
C ASP A 22 -8.49 12.15 -33.32
N ILE A 23 -7.48 12.95 -32.96
CA ILE A 23 -6.57 12.65 -31.83
C ILE A 23 -7.35 12.67 -30.50
N VAL A 24 -8.25 13.63 -30.30
CA VAL A 24 -9.06 13.71 -29.06
C VAL A 24 -9.99 12.50 -28.94
N ALA A 25 -10.60 12.07 -30.03
CA ALA A 25 -11.50 10.92 -30.04
C ALA A 25 -10.76 9.58 -29.91
N HIS A 26 -9.60 9.40 -30.56
CA HIS A 26 -8.97 8.08 -30.65
C HIS A 26 -7.70 7.89 -29.81
N ALA A 27 -7.07 8.96 -29.32
CA ALA A 27 -5.76 8.88 -28.67
C ALA A 27 -5.68 9.46 -27.26
N LEU A 28 -6.66 10.29 -26.83
CA LEU A 28 -6.62 10.90 -25.49
C LEU A 28 -7.28 10.04 -24.40
N TYR A 29 -8.23 9.19 -24.74
CA TYR A 29 -9.00 8.40 -23.77
C TYR A 29 -8.80 6.91 -24.01
N SER A 30 -8.59 6.17 -22.93
CA SER A 30 -8.37 4.71 -22.99
C SER A 30 -9.69 3.96 -23.11
N GLU A 31 -10.74 4.50 -22.50
CA GLU A 31 -12.04 3.86 -22.34
C GLU A 31 -13.14 4.67 -23.03
N ARG A 32 -13.96 4.01 -23.86
CA ARG A 32 -15.05 4.70 -24.58
C ARG A 32 -16.07 5.32 -23.65
N GLU A 33 -16.38 4.68 -22.52
CA GLU A 33 -17.41 5.12 -21.55
C GLU A 33 -17.15 6.51 -20.93
N VAL A 34 -15.94 7.04 -21.08
CA VAL A 34 -15.54 8.37 -20.59
C VAL A 34 -16.33 9.51 -21.23
N PHE A 35 -16.89 9.32 -22.43
CA PHE A 35 -17.75 10.34 -23.05
C PHE A 35 -18.89 10.77 -22.11
N LEU A 36 -19.48 9.81 -21.40
CA LEU A 36 -20.61 10.07 -20.51
C LEU A 36 -20.15 10.83 -19.27
N ARG A 37 -18.96 10.52 -18.74
CA ARG A 37 -18.33 11.29 -17.64
C ARG A 37 -18.15 12.75 -18.04
N GLU A 38 -17.60 13.02 -19.23
CA GLU A 38 -17.36 14.40 -19.69
C GLU A 38 -18.67 15.17 -19.93
N LEU A 39 -19.69 14.54 -20.52
CA LEU A 39 -20.98 15.18 -20.73
C LEU A 39 -21.71 15.48 -19.41
N ILE A 40 -21.71 14.54 -18.47
CA ILE A 40 -22.28 14.77 -17.13
C ILE A 40 -21.50 15.86 -16.38
N ALA A 41 -20.17 15.91 -16.51
CA ALA A 41 -19.35 16.97 -15.92
C ALA A 41 -19.75 18.36 -16.44
N ASN A 42 -19.92 18.50 -17.76
CA ASN A 42 -20.33 19.75 -18.38
C ASN A 42 -21.74 20.16 -17.96
N ALA A 43 -22.66 19.20 -17.89
CA ALA A 43 -24.02 19.41 -17.39
C ALA A 43 -24.01 19.89 -15.92
N ALA A 44 -23.16 19.29 -15.09
CA ALA A 44 -23.01 19.70 -13.70
C ALA A 44 -22.49 21.14 -13.55
N ASP A 45 -21.47 21.50 -14.33
CA ASP A 45 -20.97 22.87 -14.40
C ASP A 45 -22.05 23.86 -14.85
N ALA A 46 -22.90 23.46 -15.80
CA ALA A 46 -23.99 24.30 -16.30
C ALA A 46 -25.09 24.51 -15.24
N CYS A 47 -25.42 23.49 -14.46
CA CYS A 47 -26.33 23.57 -13.32
C CYS A 47 -25.76 24.45 -12.19
N ASP A 48 -24.47 24.32 -11.89
CA ASP A 48 -23.81 25.14 -10.87
C ASP A 48 -23.74 26.62 -11.29
N LYS A 49 -23.41 26.91 -12.55
CA LYS A 49 -23.48 28.28 -13.09
C LYS A 49 -24.88 28.86 -12.99
N ARG A 50 -25.91 28.07 -13.33
CA ARG A 50 -27.31 28.50 -13.20
C ARG A 50 -27.65 28.87 -11.75
N ARG A 51 -27.32 27.98 -10.82
CA ARG A 51 -27.54 28.18 -9.38
C ARG A 51 -26.87 29.46 -8.89
N PHE A 52 -25.63 29.71 -9.32
CA PHE A 52 -24.92 30.95 -9.00
C PHE A 52 -25.63 32.18 -9.55
N LEU A 53 -25.99 32.18 -10.84
CA LEU A 53 -26.66 33.32 -11.47
C LEU A 53 -28.00 33.63 -10.83
N ALA A 54 -28.77 32.60 -10.48
CA ALA A 54 -30.05 32.74 -9.78
C ALA A 54 -29.92 33.32 -8.36
N GLN A 55 -28.76 33.15 -7.70
CA GLN A 55 -28.48 33.80 -6.41
C GLN A 55 -28.10 35.28 -6.56
N THR A 56 -27.57 35.66 -7.71
CA THR A 56 -27.10 37.04 -7.97
C THR A 56 -28.15 37.93 -8.64
N ASP A 57 -29.15 37.36 -9.31
CA ASP A 57 -30.19 38.08 -10.04
C ASP A 57 -31.56 37.40 -9.85
N GLU A 58 -32.46 38.06 -9.10
CA GLU A 58 -33.80 37.55 -8.80
C GLU A 58 -34.65 37.33 -10.06
N ALA A 59 -34.42 38.10 -11.14
CA ALA A 59 -35.14 37.93 -12.40
C ALA A 59 -34.76 36.62 -13.12
N LEU A 60 -33.60 36.04 -12.78
CA LEU A 60 -33.12 34.75 -13.30
C LEU A 60 -33.49 33.57 -12.38
N ALA A 61 -34.09 33.83 -11.22
CA ALA A 61 -34.55 32.81 -10.28
C ALA A 61 -35.93 32.22 -10.65
N GLU A 62 -36.81 33.01 -11.28
CA GLU A 62 -38.13 32.55 -11.73
C GLU A 62 -38.03 31.60 -12.94
N GLY A 63 -38.68 30.43 -12.85
CA GLY A 63 -38.69 29.41 -13.91
C GLY A 63 -37.56 28.37 -13.82
N ALA A 64 -36.79 28.36 -12.74
CA ALA A 64 -35.82 27.31 -12.46
C ALA A 64 -36.45 26.10 -11.78
N GLY A 65 -36.75 25.07 -12.58
CA GLY A 65 -36.94 23.72 -12.05
C GLY A 65 -35.65 23.20 -11.39
N ASP A 66 -35.77 22.11 -10.64
CA ASP A 66 -34.64 21.54 -9.91
C ASP A 66 -33.47 21.18 -10.85
N PRO A 67 -32.22 21.48 -10.46
CA PRO A 67 -31.04 21.10 -11.23
C PRO A 67 -30.95 19.57 -11.30
N ALA A 68 -30.86 19.03 -12.51
CA ALA A 68 -30.70 17.60 -12.76
C ALA A 68 -30.07 17.35 -14.14
N VAL A 69 -29.46 16.17 -14.29
CA VAL A 69 -29.11 15.59 -15.59
C VAL A 69 -30.01 14.40 -15.84
N THR A 70 -30.58 14.28 -17.03
CA THR A 70 -31.41 13.13 -17.42
C THR A 70 -30.80 12.45 -18.64
N LEU A 71 -30.56 11.15 -18.52
CA LEU A 71 -30.13 10.28 -19.59
C LEU A 71 -31.35 9.63 -20.25
N VAL A 72 -31.49 9.76 -21.57
CA VAL A 72 -32.62 9.23 -22.33
C VAL A 72 -32.08 8.38 -23.49
N PRO A 73 -31.91 7.06 -23.31
CA PRO A 73 -31.64 6.15 -24.41
C PRO A 73 -32.90 5.96 -25.29
N ASP A 74 -32.73 6.01 -26.60
CA ASP A 74 -33.76 5.73 -27.60
C ASP A 74 -33.24 4.67 -28.59
N ALA A 75 -33.69 3.43 -28.40
CA ALA A 75 -33.28 2.30 -29.21
C ALA A 75 -33.80 2.40 -30.65
N GLY A 76 -34.98 2.98 -30.85
CA GLY A 76 -35.60 3.14 -32.17
C GLY A 76 -34.87 4.16 -33.04
N ALA A 77 -34.44 5.27 -32.45
CA ALA A 77 -33.68 6.31 -33.12
C ALA A 77 -32.15 6.07 -33.12
N ARG A 78 -31.67 5.07 -32.36
CA ARG A 78 -30.24 4.82 -32.07
C ARG A 78 -29.55 6.06 -31.49
N THR A 79 -30.22 6.72 -30.54
CA THR A 79 -29.73 7.95 -29.92
C THR A 79 -29.65 7.84 -28.41
N LEU A 80 -28.62 8.45 -27.83
CA LEU A 80 -28.57 8.74 -26.39
C LEU A 80 -28.63 10.25 -26.20
N THR A 81 -29.61 10.72 -25.44
CA THR A 81 -29.72 12.13 -25.07
C THR A 81 -29.23 12.35 -23.65
N VAL A 82 -28.30 13.28 -23.46
CA VAL A 82 -27.89 13.80 -22.15
C VAL A 82 -28.50 15.21 -22.01
N SER A 83 -29.54 15.31 -21.19
CA SER A 83 -30.31 16.54 -20.99
C SER A 83 -29.98 17.17 -19.64
N ASP A 84 -29.62 18.45 -19.61
CA ASP A 84 -29.36 19.20 -18.38
C ASP A 84 -30.34 20.37 -18.22
N THR A 85 -30.68 20.68 -16.96
CA THR A 85 -31.46 21.87 -16.59
C THR A 85 -30.55 23.04 -16.18
N GLY A 86 -29.35 23.11 -16.74
CA GLY A 86 -28.35 24.14 -16.47
C GLY A 86 -28.65 25.48 -17.13
N VAL A 87 -27.63 26.35 -17.21
CA VAL A 87 -27.77 27.72 -17.71
C VAL A 87 -28.06 27.81 -19.21
N GLY A 88 -27.75 26.76 -19.98
CA GLY A 88 -27.85 26.76 -21.44
C GLY A 88 -26.80 27.65 -22.11
N MET A 89 -26.85 27.74 -23.44
CA MET A 89 -25.96 28.58 -24.25
C MET A 89 -26.76 29.41 -25.26
N ASN A 90 -26.26 30.60 -25.57
CA ASN A 90 -26.76 31.37 -26.72
C ASN A 90 -25.90 31.11 -27.98
N ARG A 91 -26.25 31.75 -29.09
CA ARG A 91 -25.57 31.57 -30.38
C ARG A 91 -24.06 31.80 -30.31
N ASP A 92 -23.65 32.87 -29.65
CA ASP A 92 -22.24 33.25 -29.62
C ASP A 92 -21.44 32.32 -28.70
N GLU A 93 -22.05 31.84 -27.62
CA GLU A 93 -21.47 30.80 -26.76
C GLU A 93 -21.35 29.45 -27.45
N LEU A 94 -22.30 29.05 -28.32
CA LEU A 94 -22.16 27.85 -29.14
C LEU A 94 -20.94 27.94 -30.06
N ILE A 95 -20.73 29.10 -30.70
CA ILE A 95 -19.56 29.35 -31.57
C ILE A 95 -18.27 29.35 -30.75
N ALA A 96 -18.26 30.07 -29.63
CA ALA A 96 -17.07 30.27 -28.82
C ALA A 96 -16.66 29.01 -28.03
N ASN A 97 -17.62 28.25 -27.50
CA ASN A 97 -17.35 27.13 -26.59
C ASN A 97 -17.33 25.77 -27.30
N LEU A 98 -18.30 25.51 -28.19
CA LEU A 98 -18.38 24.23 -28.92
C LEU A 98 -17.76 24.29 -30.32
N GLY A 99 -17.63 25.49 -30.88
CA GLY A 99 -17.01 25.71 -32.18
C GLY A 99 -15.51 25.96 -32.12
N THR A 100 -14.92 26.10 -30.93
CA THR A 100 -13.49 26.35 -30.73
C THR A 100 -12.90 25.26 -29.84
N ILE A 101 -11.90 24.54 -30.33
CA ILE A 101 -11.21 23.51 -29.56
C ILE A 101 -10.30 24.16 -28.50
N ALA A 102 -10.17 23.51 -27.34
CA ALA A 102 -9.34 23.97 -26.22
C ALA A 102 -9.79 25.30 -25.59
N ARG A 103 -11.09 25.63 -25.74
CA ARG A 103 -11.71 26.77 -25.08
C ARG A 103 -12.80 26.30 -24.12
N SER A 104 -12.72 26.71 -22.86
CA SER A 104 -13.70 26.37 -21.82
C SER A 104 -14.38 27.63 -21.30
N GLY A 105 -15.67 27.79 -21.62
CA GLY A 105 -16.50 28.82 -21.00
C GLY A 105 -16.66 28.64 -19.49
N THR A 106 -16.48 27.43 -18.96
CA THR A 106 -16.42 27.16 -17.52
C THR A 106 -15.16 27.76 -16.89
N ALA A 107 -14.00 27.62 -17.54
CA ALA A 107 -12.76 28.22 -17.07
C ALA A 107 -12.82 29.76 -17.11
N GLU A 108 -13.42 30.34 -18.15
CA GLU A 108 -13.65 31.80 -18.22
C GLU A 108 -14.61 32.29 -17.13
N PHE A 109 -15.68 31.54 -16.85
CA PHE A 109 -16.60 31.87 -15.76
C PHE A 109 -15.94 31.78 -14.38
N ALA A 110 -15.15 30.73 -14.14
CA ALA A 110 -14.41 30.56 -12.89
C ALA A 110 -13.48 31.75 -12.60
N LYS A 111 -12.84 32.34 -13.62
CA LYS A 111 -12.01 33.55 -13.48
C LYS A 111 -12.79 34.80 -13.07
N LYS A 112 -14.11 34.84 -13.33
CA LYS A 112 -14.99 35.95 -12.95
C LYS A 112 -15.52 35.81 -11.52
N LEU A 113 -15.41 34.63 -10.91
CA LEU A 113 -15.76 34.40 -9.50
C LEU A 113 -14.66 34.96 -8.59
N SER A 114 -15.04 35.71 -7.54
CA SER A 114 -14.11 36.25 -6.54
C SER A 114 -14.72 36.21 -5.13
N GLY A 115 -13.88 36.10 -4.09
CA GLY A 115 -14.35 36.04 -2.70
C GLY A 115 -14.98 34.70 -2.32
N ASP A 116 -16.00 34.71 -1.46
CA ASP A 116 -16.68 33.48 -0.99
C ASP A 116 -17.37 32.72 -2.14
N ALA A 117 -17.78 33.42 -3.20
CA ALA A 117 -18.31 32.83 -4.43
C ALA A 117 -17.34 31.88 -5.16
N ALA A 118 -16.02 32.06 -4.99
CA ALA A 118 -15.01 31.18 -5.56
C ALA A 118 -14.80 29.91 -4.72
N LYS A 119 -15.13 29.94 -3.43
CA LYS A 119 -14.97 28.80 -2.51
C LYS A 119 -16.09 27.76 -2.66
N ASP A 120 -17.30 28.19 -3.01
CA ASP A 120 -18.44 27.31 -3.29
C ASP A 120 -18.48 26.78 -4.73
N GLY A 121 -17.71 27.38 -5.64
CA GLY A 121 -17.69 27.03 -7.07
C GLY A 121 -16.81 25.82 -7.38
N SER A 122 -17.34 24.61 -7.28
CA SER A 122 -16.65 23.36 -7.60
C SER A 122 -16.66 23.01 -9.10
N LEU A 123 -16.35 23.97 -9.97
CA LEU A 123 -16.41 23.77 -11.43
C LEU A 123 -15.36 22.77 -11.92
N ILE A 124 -15.76 21.82 -12.76
CA ILE A 124 -15.00 20.64 -13.16
C ILE A 124 -14.27 20.85 -14.50
N GLY A 125 -14.91 21.52 -15.47
CA GLY A 125 -14.44 21.70 -16.85
C GLY A 125 -13.37 22.77 -17.04
N GLN A 126 -12.10 22.37 -17.28
CA GLN A 126 -11.00 23.33 -17.48
C GLN A 126 -10.39 23.35 -18.89
N PHE A 127 -10.32 22.21 -19.58
CA PHE A 127 -9.54 22.08 -20.82
C PHE A 127 -10.27 22.48 -22.12
N GLY A 128 -11.60 22.39 -22.16
CA GLY A 128 -12.36 22.71 -23.39
C GLY A 128 -12.21 21.66 -24.51
N VAL A 129 -11.94 20.41 -24.16
CA VAL A 129 -11.86 19.28 -25.12
C VAL A 129 -12.83 18.14 -24.79
N GLY A 130 -13.35 18.06 -23.56
CA GLY A 130 -14.16 16.95 -23.08
C GLY A 130 -15.45 16.71 -23.88
N PHE A 131 -16.08 17.77 -24.41
CA PHE A 131 -17.27 17.64 -25.27
C PHE A 131 -17.02 16.75 -26.49
N TYR A 132 -15.83 16.84 -27.10
CA TYR A 132 -15.52 16.10 -28.33
C TYR A 132 -15.30 14.60 -28.10
N SER A 133 -15.16 14.15 -26.84
CA SER A 133 -15.20 12.71 -26.51
C SER A 133 -16.52 12.05 -26.92
N ALA A 134 -17.60 12.82 -27.12
CA ALA A 134 -18.85 12.33 -27.69
C ALA A 134 -18.66 11.62 -29.05
N PHE A 135 -17.72 12.09 -29.88
CA PHE A 135 -17.43 11.49 -31.20
C PHE A 135 -16.69 10.15 -31.11
N MET A 136 -16.27 9.72 -29.92
CA MET A 136 -15.81 8.34 -29.70
C MET A 136 -16.92 7.33 -29.99
N VAL A 137 -18.15 7.67 -29.61
CA VAL A 137 -19.32 6.77 -29.66
C VAL A 137 -20.41 7.22 -30.63
N ALA A 138 -20.36 8.47 -31.12
CA ALA A 138 -21.38 9.03 -32.00
C ALA A 138 -20.86 9.34 -33.41
N ASP A 139 -21.70 9.11 -34.42
CA ASP A 139 -21.48 9.54 -35.80
C ASP A 139 -21.88 11.01 -36.02
N GLU A 140 -22.82 11.50 -35.21
CA GLU A 140 -23.33 12.87 -35.26
C GLU A 140 -23.76 13.31 -33.87
N VAL A 141 -23.43 14.54 -33.51
CA VAL A 141 -23.82 15.17 -32.25
C VAL A 141 -24.69 16.37 -32.58
N VAL A 142 -25.89 16.39 -32.00
CA VAL A 142 -26.82 17.51 -32.05
C VAL A 142 -26.93 18.12 -30.65
N VAL A 143 -26.77 19.42 -30.54
CA VAL A 143 -26.92 20.15 -29.28
C VAL A 143 -28.08 21.12 -29.43
N GLU A 144 -29.14 20.91 -28.66
CA GLU A 144 -30.28 21.82 -28.61
C GLU A 144 -30.30 22.54 -27.26
N THR A 145 -30.25 23.87 -27.28
CA THR A 145 -30.05 24.65 -26.06
C THR A 145 -30.86 25.93 -26.06
N ARG A 146 -31.27 26.37 -24.88
CA ARG A 146 -31.79 27.72 -24.65
C ARG A 146 -31.19 28.29 -23.39
N ARG A 147 -30.59 29.47 -23.53
CA ARG A 147 -29.97 30.18 -22.42
C ARG A 147 -31.00 30.76 -21.45
N LEU A 148 -30.72 30.66 -20.16
CA LEU A 148 -31.48 31.34 -19.12
C LEU A 148 -31.54 32.85 -19.39
N GLY A 149 -32.74 33.43 -19.31
CA GLY A 149 -32.96 34.85 -19.59
C GLY A 149 -33.14 35.19 -21.08
N GLU A 150 -32.98 34.23 -21.99
CA GLU A 150 -33.19 34.44 -23.44
C GLU A 150 -34.39 33.62 -23.97
N PRO A 151 -35.21 34.19 -24.88
CA PRO A 151 -36.37 33.49 -25.43
C PRO A 151 -36.02 32.55 -26.58
N GLN A 152 -34.88 32.76 -27.26
CA GLN A 152 -34.52 32.04 -28.48
C GLN A 152 -33.73 30.76 -28.16
N GLY A 153 -34.21 29.62 -28.63
CA GLY A 153 -33.46 28.36 -28.64
C GLY A 153 -32.57 28.24 -29.88
N TRP A 154 -31.51 27.46 -29.77
CA TRP A 154 -30.55 27.20 -30.85
C TRP A 154 -30.25 25.70 -30.96
N ARG A 155 -30.10 25.22 -32.21
CA ARG A 155 -29.58 23.89 -32.52
C ARG A 155 -28.19 24.02 -33.13
N TRP A 156 -27.25 23.25 -32.62
CA TRP A 156 -25.93 23.03 -33.17
C TRP A 156 -25.80 21.59 -33.65
N THR A 157 -25.18 21.35 -34.81
CA THR A 157 -25.02 19.98 -35.37
C THR A 157 -23.66 19.80 -36.01
N SER A 158 -22.97 18.69 -35.69
CA SER A 158 -21.68 18.32 -36.28
C SER A 158 -21.49 16.80 -36.36
N ASP A 159 -20.69 16.37 -37.34
CA ASP A 159 -20.20 14.99 -37.53
C ASP A 159 -18.76 14.80 -37.03
N GLY A 160 -18.14 15.84 -36.46
CA GLY A 160 -16.78 15.80 -35.92
C GLY A 160 -15.66 15.81 -36.97
N ARG A 161 -15.95 15.98 -38.26
CA ARG A 161 -14.96 15.82 -39.36
C ARG A 161 -14.45 17.12 -39.98
N GLY A 162 -15.08 18.27 -39.74
CA GLY A 162 -14.58 19.53 -40.30
C GLY A 162 -15.45 20.78 -40.12
N GLY A 163 -16.65 20.68 -39.54
CA GLY A 163 -17.48 21.86 -39.31
C GLY A 163 -18.75 21.57 -38.54
N TYR A 164 -19.55 22.61 -38.33
CA TYR A 164 -20.83 22.53 -37.63
C TYR A 164 -21.82 23.53 -38.22
N ARG A 165 -23.11 23.29 -37.97
CA ARG A 165 -24.21 24.20 -38.35
C ARG A 165 -24.90 24.73 -37.11
N ILE A 166 -25.38 25.96 -37.16
CA ILE A 166 -26.20 26.57 -36.11
C ILE A 166 -27.47 27.13 -36.73
N GLU A 167 -28.62 26.78 -36.16
CA GLU A 167 -29.94 27.27 -36.58
C GLU A 167 -30.84 27.63 -35.38
N PRO A 168 -31.74 28.61 -35.52
CA PRO A 168 -32.70 28.93 -34.48
C PRO A 168 -33.79 27.85 -34.41
N ILE A 169 -34.20 27.50 -33.19
CA ILE A 169 -35.29 26.55 -32.92
C ILE A 169 -36.26 27.11 -31.89
N ALA A 170 -37.51 26.62 -31.91
CA ALA A 170 -38.44 26.81 -30.80
C ALA A 170 -38.11 25.80 -29.69
N ARG A 171 -37.84 26.28 -28.48
CA ARG A 171 -37.56 25.45 -27.30
C ARG A 171 -38.06 26.17 -26.05
N ASP A 172 -39.01 25.56 -25.34
CA ASP A 172 -39.61 26.19 -24.16
C ASP A 172 -38.82 25.96 -22.88
N THR A 173 -37.89 24.99 -22.86
CA THR A 173 -37.10 24.63 -21.68
C THR A 173 -35.72 25.29 -21.70
N VAL A 174 -35.28 25.80 -20.54
CA VAL A 174 -33.91 26.29 -20.32
C VAL A 174 -32.99 25.11 -20.08
N GLY A 175 -31.76 25.18 -20.58
CA GLY A 175 -30.74 24.13 -20.44
C GLY A 175 -30.30 23.61 -21.80
N THR A 176 -29.75 22.40 -21.83
CA THR A 176 -29.18 21.81 -23.05
C THR A 176 -29.50 20.33 -23.17
N ASP A 177 -29.86 19.88 -24.38
CA ASP A 177 -29.91 18.48 -24.76
C ASP A 177 -28.75 18.19 -25.70
N VAL A 178 -27.85 17.30 -25.27
CA VAL A 178 -26.80 16.74 -26.13
C VAL A 178 -27.30 15.39 -26.65
N ILE A 179 -27.66 15.34 -27.92
CA ILE A 179 -28.24 14.17 -28.59
C ILE A 179 -27.14 13.51 -29.42
N LEU A 180 -26.78 12.29 -29.04
CA LEU A 180 -25.73 11.49 -29.66
C LEU A 180 -26.36 10.47 -30.59
N ARG A 181 -26.18 10.59 -31.91
CA ARG A 181 -26.50 9.49 -32.83
C ARG A 181 -25.37 8.47 -32.78
N LEU A 182 -25.62 7.36 -32.09
CA LEU A 182 -24.57 6.40 -31.78
C LEU A 182 -24.12 5.62 -33.03
N LYS A 183 -22.84 5.28 -33.04
CA LYS A 183 -22.24 4.31 -33.96
C LYS A 183 -22.83 2.93 -33.72
N GLU A 184 -22.76 2.07 -34.73
CA GLU A 184 -23.29 0.70 -34.63
C GLU A 184 -22.58 -0.13 -33.55
N ASP A 185 -21.28 0.08 -33.36
CA ASP A 185 -20.43 -0.62 -32.39
C ASP A 185 -20.46 0.00 -30.98
N ALA A 186 -21.33 1.01 -30.77
CA ALA A 186 -21.53 1.71 -29.50
C ALA A 186 -22.96 1.57 -28.96
N ALA A 187 -23.76 0.65 -29.54
CA ALA A 187 -25.14 0.39 -29.11
C ALA A 187 -25.26 -0.04 -27.64
N GLU A 188 -24.17 -0.52 -27.02
CA GLU A 188 -24.11 -0.85 -25.58
C GLU A 188 -24.54 0.33 -24.68
N PHE A 189 -24.37 1.58 -25.12
CA PHE A 189 -24.76 2.77 -24.35
C PHE A 189 -26.25 3.13 -24.49
N LEU A 190 -27.04 2.29 -25.16
CA LEU A 190 -28.51 2.35 -25.15
C LEU A 190 -29.12 1.44 -24.07
N ASP A 191 -28.31 0.56 -23.46
CA ASP A 191 -28.75 -0.32 -22.38
C ASP A 191 -28.80 0.45 -21.03
N PRO A 192 -29.98 0.54 -20.39
CA PRO A 192 -30.14 1.08 -19.05
C PRO A 192 -29.13 0.56 -18.01
N TRP A 193 -28.83 -0.74 -18.03
CA TRP A 193 -27.88 -1.33 -17.06
C TRP A 193 -26.46 -0.82 -17.26
N ARG A 194 -26.02 -0.73 -18.52
CA ARG A 194 -24.71 -0.20 -18.87
C ARG A 194 -24.59 1.26 -18.43
N LEU A 195 -25.60 2.09 -18.68
CA LEU A 195 -25.62 3.49 -18.25
C LEU A 195 -25.53 3.63 -16.73
N LYS A 196 -26.30 2.83 -15.98
CA LYS A 196 -26.23 2.80 -14.50
C LYS A 196 -24.83 2.44 -14.01
N ALA A 197 -24.20 1.43 -14.61
CA ALA A 197 -22.84 1.01 -14.23
C ALA A 197 -21.81 2.11 -14.50
N VAL A 198 -21.89 2.80 -15.64
CA VAL A 198 -20.99 3.92 -15.97
C VAL A 198 -21.20 5.09 -15.01
N VAL A 199 -22.44 5.47 -14.70
CA VAL A 199 -22.73 6.54 -13.75
C VAL A 199 -22.26 6.18 -12.34
N LYS A 200 -22.51 4.95 -11.88
CA LYS A 200 -22.04 4.44 -10.58
C LYS A 200 -20.51 4.46 -10.46
N ARG A 201 -19.79 4.24 -11.56
CA ARG A 201 -18.33 4.30 -11.58
C ARG A 201 -17.79 5.73 -11.54
N TRP A 202 -18.32 6.61 -12.39
CA TRP A 202 -17.68 7.91 -12.67
C TRP A 202 -18.32 9.11 -11.99
N SER A 203 -19.60 9.02 -11.60
CA SER A 203 -20.42 10.19 -11.24
C SER A 203 -21.35 9.95 -10.06
N ASP A 204 -21.19 8.84 -9.33
CA ASP A 204 -22.08 8.45 -8.22
C ASP A 204 -22.21 9.52 -7.13
N HIS A 205 -21.11 10.21 -6.86
CA HIS A 205 -20.98 11.18 -5.77
C HIS A 205 -21.08 12.65 -6.20
N LEU A 206 -21.45 12.92 -7.45
CA LEU A 206 -21.80 14.29 -7.87
C LEU A 206 -23.05 14.74 -7.11
N ALA A 207 -23.06 15.98 -6.60
CA ALA A 207 -24.20 16.50 -5.84
C ALA A 207 -25.46 16.70 -6.68
N LEU A 208 -25.32 16.68 -8.00
CA LEU A 208 -26.40 16.81 -8.96
C LEU A 208 -27.13 15.47 -9.13
N PRO A 209 -28.46 15.41 -9.01
CA PRO A 209 -29.22 14.22 -9.37
C PRO A 209 -29.01 13.84 -10.84
N ILE A 210 -28.54 12.62 -11.08
CA ILE A 210 -28.42 12.01 -12.40
C ILE A 210 -29.57 11.02 -12.53
N ARG A 211 -30.43 11.27 -13.51
CA ARG A 211 -31.65 10.53 -13.75
C ARG A 211 -31.56 9.69 -15.02
N LEU A 212 -32.27 8.58 -15.05
CA LEU A 212 -32.44 7.74 -16.22
C LEU A 212 -33.92 7.68 -16.58
N ASP A 213 -34.22 7.95 -17.84
CA ASP A 213 -35.53 7.78 -18.45
C ASP A 213 -35.48 6.58 -19.41
N PRO A 214 -35.89 5.38 -18.96
CA PRO A 214 -35.75 4.15 -19.75
C PRO A 214 -36.88 3.94 -20.77
N ARG A 215 -37.87 4.83 -20.84
CA ARG A 215 -39.12 4.59 -21.60
C ARG A 215 -38.92 4.28 -23.09
N LYS A 216 -37.85 4.79 -23.68
CA LYS A 216 -37.49 4.57 -25.09
C LYS A 216 -36.31 3.60 -25.28
N ALA A 217 -35.80 3.02 -24.20
CA ALA A 217 -34.78 1.99 -24.26
C ALA A 217 -35.34 0.69 -24.87
N GLU A 218 -34.45 -0.22 -25.25
CA GLU A 218 -34.87 -1.56 -25.67
C GLU A 218 -35.59 -2.28 -24.52
N GLY A 219 -36.84 -2.69 -24.75
CA GLY A 219 -37.68 -3.30 -23.72
C GLY A 219 -38.30 -2.33 -22.70
N GLY A 220 -38.05 -1.03 -22.84
CA GLY A 220 -38.67 0.01 -22.01
C GLY A 220 -40.17 0.10 -22.23
N LYS A 221 -40.91 0.47 -21.17
CA LYS A 221 -42.37 0.64 -21.22
C LYS A 221 -42.77 2.07 -20.90
N GLU A 222 -43.89 2.53 -21.45
CA GLU A 222 -44.37 3.90 -21.25
C GLU A 222 -44.72 4.22 -19.79
N ASP A 223 -45.04 3.20 -18.98
CA ASP A 223 -45.35 3.32 -17.55
C ASP A 223 -44.10 3.33 -16.66
N GLU A 224 -42.91 3.10 -17.21
CA GLU A 224 -41.67 3.24 -16.44
C GLU A 224 -41.38 4.72 -16.13
N GLY A 225 -41.13 4.99 -14.84
CA GLY A 225 -40.80 6.32 -14.35
C GLY A 225 -39.33 6.67 -14.57
N VAL A 226 -39.05 7.98 -14.50
CA VAL A 226 -37.68 8.49 -14.43
C VAL A 226 -37.11 8.18 -13.04
N GLU A 227 -35.97 7.50 -12.96
CA GLU A 227 -35.31 7.15 -11.70
C GLU A 227 -34.01 7.94 -11.51
N THR A 228 -33.62 8.24 -10.26
CA THR A 228 -32.28 8.77 -9.95
C THR A 228 -31.31 7.61 -9.77
N ILE A 229 -30.18 7.64 -10.49
CA ILE A 229 -29.23 6.52 -10.61
C ILE A 229 -27.88 6.74 -9.90
N ASN A 230 -27.66 7.93 -9.32
CA ASN A 230 -26.50 8.22 -8.48
C ASN A 230 -26.90 8.42 -7.02
N ALA A 231 -25.95 8.19 -6.10
CA ALA A 231 -26.16 8.43 -4.67
C ALA A 231 -26.40 9.91 -4.31
N ALA A 232 -25.93 10.83 -5.16
CA ALA A 232 -26.07 12.29 -5.02
C ALA A 232 -25.45 12.91 -3.77
N GLN A 233 -24.75 12.12 -2.94
CA GLN A 233 -24.03 12.58 -1.76
C GLN A 233 -22.66 11.90 -1.63
N ALA A 234 -21.63 12.71 -1.45
CA ALA A 234 -20.30 12.27 -1.12
C ALA A 234 -20.17 12.17 0.42
N LEU A 235 -20.12 10.96 0.98
CA LEU A 235 -20.10 10.74 2.43
C LEU A 235 -18.99 11.55 3.13
N TRP A 236 -17.80 11.62 2.52
CA TRP A 236 -16.65 12.36 3.03
C TRP A 236 -16.84 13.88 3.04
N THR A 237 -17.90 14.43 2.45
CA THR A 237 -18.17 15.87 2.48
C THR A 237 -19.06 16.30 3.65
N ARG A 238 -19.71 15.33 4.31
CA ARG A 238 -20.59 15.59 5.45
C ARG A 238 -19.78 15.81 6.74
N PRO A 239 -20.24 16.69 7.65
CA PRO A 239 -19.65 16.82 8.97
C PRO A 239 -19.62 15.48 9.71
N LYS A 240 -18.49 15.12 10.32
CA LYS A 240 -18.33 13.81 10.99
C LYS A 240 -19.42 13.53 12.04
N ALA A 241 -19.87 14.58 12.73
CA ALA A 241 -20.88 14.50 13.78
C ALA A 241 -22.28 14.14 13.26
N GLU A 242 -22.51 14.22 11.95
CA GLU A 242 -23.78 13.90 11.30
C GLU A 242 -23.76 12.53 10.62
N ILE A 243 -22.68 11.75 10.79
CA ILE A 243 -22.51 10.46 10.13
C ILE A 243 -22.51 9.35 11.18
N GLU A 244 -23.54 8.51 11.13
CA GLU A 244 -23.64 7.32 11.97
C GLU A 244 -22.60 6.25 11.59
N PRO A 245 -22.06 5.49 12.56
CA PRO A 245 -21.09 4.41 12.30
C PRO A 245 -21.51 3.42 11.21
N GLU A 246 -22.79 3.05 11.17
CA GLU A 246 -23.34 2.11 10.20
C GLU A 246 -23.26 2.66 8.77
N THR A 247 -23.32 3.98 8.61
CA THR A 247 -23.17 4.64 7.31
C THR A 247 -21.73 4.55 6.83
N TYR A 248 -20.75 4.70 7.73
CA TYR A 248 -19.34 4.47 7.39
C TYR A 248 -19.09 3.01 7.00
N THR A 249 -19.64 2.06 7.77
CA THR A 249 -19.49 0.62 7.48
C THR A 249 -20.12 0.26 6.14
N ALA A 250 -21.33 0.75 5.84
CA ALA A 250 -21.98 0.52 4.55
C ALA A 250 -21.14 1.06 3.38
N PHE A 251 -20.61 2.27 3.52
CA PHE A 251 -19.73 2.87 2.51
C PHE A 251 -18.42 2.09 2.36
N TYR A 252 -17.79 1.69 3.47
CA TYR A 252 -16.60 0.85 3.46
C TYR A 252 -16.83 -0.46 2.68
N ARG A 253 -17.93 -1.17 2.94
CA ARG A 253 -18.27 -2.42 2.24
C ARG A 253 -18.53 -2.19 0.74
N ASP A 254 -19.21 -1.10 0.38
CA ASP A 254 -19.46 -0.73 -1.02
C ASP A 254 -18.15 -0.50 -1.79
N ILE A 255 -17.19 0.24 -1.21
CA ILE A 255 -15.95 0.60 -1.92
C ILE A 255 -14.88 -0.50 -1.90
N SER A 256 -14.88 -1.36 -0.86
CA SER A 256 -13.85 -2.37 -0.64
C SER A 256 -14.26 -3.77 -1.09
N HIS A 257 -15.57 -4.00 -1.28
CA HIS A 257 -16.18 -5.32 -1.46
C HIS A 257 -15.88 -6.30 -0.32
N ALA A 258 -15.50 -5.79 0.85
CA ALA A 258 -15.27 -6.58 2.03
C ALA A 258 -16.58 -6.86 2.78
N PHE A 259 -16.63 -7.97 3.51
CA PHE A 259 -17.77 -8.35 4.35
C PHE A 259 -17.59 -7.94 5.82
N ASP A 260 -16.37 -7.58 6.20
CA ASP A 260 -16.02 -7.16 7.55
C ASP A 260 -16.45 -5.71 7.82
N GLU A 261 -15.97 -5.17 8.94
CA GLU A 261 -16.21 -3.82 9.40
C GLU A 261 -14.87 -3.09 9.56
N PRO A 262 -14.81 -1.77 9.40
CA PRO A 262 -13.56 -1.06 9.59
C PRO A 262 -13.14 -1.07 11.07
N TRP A 263 -11.94 -1.58 11.35
CA TRP A 263 -11.31 -1.46 12.67
C TRP A 263 -11.12 0.01 13.05
N ALA A 264 -10.79 0.86 12.08
CA ALA A 264 -10.69 2.31 12.26
C ALA A 264 -11.22 3.08 11.05
N VAL A 265 -11.80 4.25 11.34
CA VAL A 265 -12.26 5.24 10.36
C VAL A 265 -11.46 6.53 10.56
N ILE A 266 -10.70 6.94 9.55
CA ILE A 266 -9.90 8.16 9.55
C ILE A 266 -10.53 9.12 8.54
N HIS A 267 -11.43 9.98 9.01
CA HIS A 267 -12.15 10.92 8.17
C HIS A 267 -11.71 12.35 8.48
N ASN A 268 -10.89 13.02 7.67
CA ASN A 268 -10.41 14.39 7.98
C ASN A 268 -10.45 15.31 6.76
N ARG A 269 -10.78 16.59 6.97
CA ARG A 269 -10.53 17.68 6.01
C ARG A 269 -9.24 18.38 6.40
N ASN A 270 -8.32 18.51 5.45
CA ASN A 270 -7.10 19.30 5.60
C ASN A 270 -7.27 20.62 4.85
N GLU A 271 -7.19 21.72 5.59
CA GLU A 271 -7.30 23.08 5.09
C GLU A 271 -5.93 23.75 5.23
N GLY A 272 -5.45 24.44 4.19
CA GLY A 272 -4.13 25.06 4.19
C GLY A 272 -3.60 25.32 2.78
N THR A 273 -2.29 25.16 2.58
CA THR A 273 -1.66 25.30 1.25
C THR A 273 -2.17 24.26 0.24
N ILE A 274 -2.70 23.14 0.74
CA ILE A 274 -3.28 22.07 -0.06
C ILE A 274 -4.60 21.69 0.58
N GLU A 275 -5.69 21.79 -0.17
CA GLU A 275 -7.00 21.40 0.29
C GLU A 275 -7.36 19.99 -0.20
N TYR A 276 -7.65 19.10 0.75
CA TYR A 276 -8.19 17.78 0.46
C TYR A 276 -8.93 17.20 1.65
N THR A 277 -9.86 16.32 1.35
CA THR A 277 -10.57 15.50 2.32
C THR A 277 -10.16 14.04 2.14
N ASN A 278 -9.95 13.33 3.24
CA ASN A 278 -9.70 11.89 3.23
C ASN A 278 -10.72 11.19 4.10
N LEU A 279 -11.20 10.05 3.60
CA LEU A 279 -12.00 9.09 4.35
C LEU A 279 -11.35 7.73 4.15
N LEU A 280 -10.51 7.34 5.11
CA LEU A 280 -9.75 6.10 5.08
C LEU A 280 -10.32 5.10 6.08
N PHE A 281 -10.18 3.83 5.75
CA PHE A 281 -10.60 2.69 6.54
C PHE A 281 -9.43 1.74 6.72
N ILE A 282 -9.26 1.28 7.95
CA ILE A 282 -8.42 0.13 8.28
C ILE A 282 -9.38 -1.06 8.41
N PRO A 283 -9.30 -2.09 7.55
CA PRO A 283 -10.10 -3.31 7.69
C PRO A 283 -9.86 -4.00 9.04
N THR A 284 -10.85 -4.74 9.53
CA THR A 284 -10.65 -5.65 10.67
C THR A 284 -9.99 -6.94 10.22
N GLU A 285 -10.39 -7.45 9.06
CA GLU A 285 -9.85 -8.67 8.48
C GLU A 285 -8.75 -8.39 7.47
N ARG A 286 -7.75 -9.28 7.47
CA ARG A 286 -6.66 -9.25 6.50
C ARG A 286 -7.17 -9.69 5.14
N PRO A 287 -7.10 -8.86 4.08
CA PRO A 287 -7.52 -9.29 2.75
C PRO A 287 -6.58 -10.40 2.22
N ALA A 288 -7.13 -11.34 1.45
CA ALA A 288 -6.41 -12.53 0.99
C ALA A 288 -5.17 -12.20 0.15
N ASP A 289 -5.26 -11.15 -0.65
CA ASP A 289 -4.22 -10.69 -1.58
C ASP A 289 -3.11 -9.85 -0.89
N LEU A 290 -3.12 -9.66 0.45
CA LEU A 290 -2.26 -8.68 1.13
C LEU A 290 -0.75 -8.85 0.87
N TYR A 291 -0.29 -10.08 0.74
CA TYR A 291 1.13 -10.39 0.54
C TYR A 291 1.46 -10.79 -0.90
N GLU A 292 0.53 -10.60 -1.84
CA GLU A 292 0.84 -10.76 -3.25
C GLU A 292 1.83 -9.66 -3.68
N PRO A 293 2.97 -10.00 -4.31
CA PRO A 293 4.01 -9.03 -4.67
C PRO A 293 3.52 -7.88 -5.56
N GLU A 294 2.49 -8.14 -6.38
CA GLU A 294 1.92 -7.16 -7.31
C GLU A 294 0.87 -6.25 -6.68
N ARG A 295 0.52 -6.49 -5.41
CA ARG A 295 -0.55 -5.72 -4.75
C ARG A 295 -0.12 -4.28 -4.48
N LYS A 296 -0.86 -3.37 -5.09
CA LYS A 296 -0.74 -1.92 -4.89
C LYS A 296 -1.73 -1.39 -3.85
N PRO A 297 -1.45 -0.23 -3.22
CA PRO A 297 -2.46 0.51 -2.49
C PRO A 297 -3.65 0.89 -3.39
N ARG A 298 -4.88 0.70 -2.91
CA ARG A 298 -6.12 0.97 -3.66
C ARG A 298 -6.95 2.04 -2.95
N LEU A 299 -6.54 3.30 -3.08
CA LEU A 299 -7.35 4.44 -2.67
C LEU A 299 -8.03 5.04 -3.88
N ARG A 300 -9.35 5.26 -3.78
CA ARG A 300 -10.09 5.99 -4.81
C ARG A 300 -9.73 7.47 -4.73
N LEU A 301 -9.13 7.99 -5.78
CA LEU A 301 -8.89 9.40 -5.91
C LEU A 301 -10.06 10.08 -6.61
N HIS A 302 -10.53 11.14 -5.97
CA HIS A 302 -11.50 12.06 -6.52
C HIS A 302 -10.89 13.45 -6.67
N VAL A 303 -11.33 14.18 -7.70
CA VAL A 303 -11.08 15.61 -7.84
C VAL A 303 -12.41 16.31 -7.99
N ARG A 304 -12.74 17.19 -7.04
CA ARG A 304 -14.06 17.84 -6.94
C ARG A 304 -15.19 16.81 -6.99
N ARG A 305 -15.06 15.73 -6.19
CA ARG A 305 -16.01 14.61 -6.09
C ARG A 305 -16.12 13.72 -7.33
N MET A 306 -15.51 14.09 -8.46
CA MET A 306 -15.43 13.24 -9.65
C MET A 306 -14.37 12.16 -9.46
N PHE A 307 -14.73 10.90 -9.72
CA PHE A 307 -13.77 9.80 -9.67
C PHE A 307 -12.73 9.94 -10.79
N ILE A 308 -11.46 9.79 -10.43
CA ILE A 308 -10.32 9.88 -11.36
C ILE A 308 -9.72 8.50 -11.58
N THR A 309 -9.25 7.86 -10.51
CA THR A 309 -8.61 6.56 -10.55
C THR A 309 -8.55 5.95 -9.15
N ASP A 310 -8.53 4.63 -9.06
CA ASP A 310 -8.18 3.86 -7.85
C ASP A 310 -6.79 3.22 -7.93
N ASP A 311 -6.09 3.40 -9.06
CA ASP A 311 -4.71 3.00 -9.30
C ASP A 311 -3.77 4.22 -9.13
N CYS A 312 -3.58 4.64 -7.88
CA CYS A 312 -2.69 5.76 -7.55
C CYS A 312 -1.73 5.39 -6.42
N GLU A 313 -0.66 4.67 -6.78
CA GLU A 313 0.44 4.32 -5.88
C GLU A 313 1.11 5.54 -5.23
N ALA A 314 1.04 6.71 -5.87
CA ALA A 314 1.65 7.93 -5.34
C ALA A 314 1.00 8.43 -4.02
N LEU A 315 -0.23 7.99 -3.70
CA LEU A 315 -0.96 8.46 -2.51
C LEU A 315 -0.57 7.75 -1.22
N LEU A 316 -0.08 6.51 -1.29
CA LEU A 316 0.29 5.72 -0.11
C LEU A 316 1.56 4.90 -0.39
N PRO A 317 2.44 4.73 0.62
CA PRO A 317 3.52 3.77 0.52
C PRO A 317 3.01 2.32 0.53
N GLY A 318 3.83 1.39 0.04
CA GLY A 318 3.49 -0.04 -0.09
C GLY A 318 3.11 -0.70 1.24
N TRP A 319 3.77 -0.32 2.33
CA TRP A 319 3.49 -0.80 3.69
C TRP A 319 2.12 -0.34 4.25
N LEU A 320 1.38 0.53 3.54
CA LEU A 320 0.00 0.94 3.86
C LEU A 320 -1.06 0.38 2.88
N ARG A 321 -0.71 -0.59 2.02
CA ARG A 321 -1.61 -1.18 0.99
C ARG A 321 -2.84 -1.93 1.54
N PHE A 322 -2.95 -2.09 2.85
CA PHE A 322 -4.14 -2.62 3.51
C PHE A 322 -5.27 -1.59 3.61
N LEU A 323 -4.95 -0.29 3.54
CA LEU A 323 -5.95 0.77 3.63
C LEU A 323 -6.95 0.71 2.46
N ARG A 324 -8.17 1.13 2.76
CA ARG A 324 -9.26 1.39 1.79
C ARG A 324 -9.76 2.80 2.01
N GLY A 325 -10.36 3.42 1.00
CA GLY A 325 -10.95 4.74 1.19
C GLY A 325 -10.92 5.64 -0.02
N VAL A 326 -11.22 6.91 0.26
CA VAL A 326 -11.29 8.00 -0.70
C VAL A 326 -10.36 9.13 -0.28
N VAL A 327 -9.72 9.73 -1.28
CA VAL A 327 -9.06 11.04 -1.17
C VAL A 327 -9.71 11.95 -2.20
N ASP A 328 -10.27 13.07 -1.79
CA ASP A 328 -10.90 14.06 -2.66
C ASP A 328 -10.16 15.40 -2.52
N SER A 329 -9.63 15.94 -3.62
CA SER A 329 -8.92 17.22 -3.63
C SER A 329 -9.50 18.18 -4.66
N ALA A 330 -9.58 19.46 -4.30
CA ALA A 330 -9.99 20.52 -5.23
C ALA A 330 -8.84 21.06 -6.10
N ASP A 331 -7.59 20.77 -5.70
CA ASP A 331 -6.38 21.46 -6.17
C ASP A 331 -5.49 20.60 -7.08
N LEU A 332 -5.80 19.31 -7.24
CA LEU A 332 -4.97 18.42 -8.04
C LEU A 332 -5.05 18.79 -9.53
N PRO A 333 -3.91 19.08 -10.19
CA PRO A 333 -3.88 19.32 -11.61
C PRO A 333 -4.17 18.00 -12.34
N LEU A 334 -5.31 17.95 -13.03
CA LEU A 334 -5.64 16.82 -13.88
C LEU A 334 -4.84 16.89 -15.19
N ASN A 335 -4.53 15.74 -15.75
CA ASN A 335 -4.10 15.67 -17.15
C ASN A 335 -5.33 15.81 -18.07
N VAL A 336 -5.09 15.93 -19.39
CA VAL A 336 -6.17 16.12 -20.37
C VAL A 336 -7.16 14.96 -20.37
N SER A 337 -6.69 13.72 -20.20
CA SER A 337 -7.54 12.52 -20.15
C SER A 337 -8.31 12.36 -18.84
N ARG A 338 -7.86 13.03 -17.76
CA ARG A 338 -8.31 12.88 -16.38
C ARG A 338 -8.29 11.44 -15.87
N GLU A 339 -7.42 10.58 -16.43
CA GLU A 339 -7.29 9.16 -16.06
C GLU A 339 -5.95 8.86 -15.39
N MET A 340 -4.93 9.69 -15.63
CA MET A 340 -3.60 9.50 -15.04
C MET A 340 -3.15 10.79 -14.37
N LEU A 341 -2.66 10.67 -13.15
CA LEU A 341 -2.00 11.79 -12.51
C LEU A 341 -0.53 11.85 -12.92
N GLN A 342 -0.08 13.05 -13.23
CA GLN A 342 1.35 13.32 -13.26
C GLN A 342 1.88 13.27 -11.82
N ASN A 343 3.05 12.67 -11.60
CA ASN A 343 3.69 12.70 -10.30
C ASN A 343 4.09 14.15 -9.97
N THR A 344 3.34 14.76 -9.06
CA THR A 344 3.51 16.18 -8.67
C THR A 344 4.01 16.29 -7.23
N PRO A 345 4.72 17.39 -6.89
CA PRO A 345 5.05 17.70 -5.50
C PRO A 345 3.83 17.77 -4.58
N LEU A 346 2.67 18.10 -5.15
CA LEU A 346 1.37 18.13 -4.47
C LEU A 346 0.97 16.74 -3.96
N LEU A 347 1.03 15.70 -4.81
CA LEU A 347 0.73 14.32 -4.41
C LEU A 347 1.67 13.81 -3.32
N THR A 348 2.96 14.16 -3.41
CA THR A 348 3.93 13.78 -2.37
C THR A 348 3.56 14.36 -1.01
N ARG A 349 3.12 15.63 -0.95
CA ARG A 349 2.66 16.27 0.28
C ARG A 349 1.35 15.66 0.80
N ILE A 350 0.42 15.32 -0.09
CA ILE A 350 -0.81 14.60 0.28
C ILE A 350 -0.44 13.25 0.91
N ARG A 351 0.45 12.47 0.27
CA ARG A 351 0.95 11.20 0.81
C ARG A 351 1.54 11.36 2.21
N GLN A 352 2.43 12.33 2.41
CA GLN A 352 3.02 12.61 3.74
C GLN A 352 1.94 12.95 4.77
N GLY A 353 0.94 13.76 4.38
CA GLY A 353 -0.20 14.09 5.22
C GLY A 353 -1.03 12.85 5.60
N LEU A 354 -1.31 11.97 4.64
CA LEU A 354 -2.04 10.71 4.88
C LEU A 354 -1.26 9.78 5.82
N VAL A 355 0.03 9.54 5.55
CA VAL A 355 0.91 8.74 6.41
C VAL A 355 0.92 9.28 7.84
N LYS A 356 1.05 10.60 8.00
CA LYS A 356 1.02 11.25 9.32
C LYS A 356 -0.31 11.00 10.05
N ARG A 357 -1.45 11.06 9.36
CA ARG A 357 -2.77 10.77 9.94
C ARG A 357 -2.91 9.32 10.35
N VAL A 358 -2.51 8.39 9.49
CA VAL A 358 -2.58 6.94 9.77
C VAL A 358 -1.70 6.59 10.98
N LEU A 359 -0.45 7.05 11.01
CA LEU A 359 0.43 6.80 12.15
C LEU A 359 -0.14 7.41 13.44
N GLY A 360 -0.74 8.60 13.38
CA GLY A 360 -1.39 9.21 14.55
C GLY A 360 -2.58 8.40 15.08
N GLU A 361 -3.39 7.81 14.19
CA GLU A 361 -4.49 6.92 14.57
C GLU A 361 -3.96 5.64 15.22
N LEU A 362 -2.93 5.03 14.64
CA LEU A 362 -2.28 3.83 15.19
C LEU A 362 -1.67 4.11 16.56
N GLU A 363 -0.99 5.25 16.73
CA GLU A 363 -0.40 5.68 18.01
C GLU A 363 -1.46 5.93 19.08
N GLY A 364 -2.60 6.51 18.70
CA GLY A 364 -3.74 6.72 19.59
C GLY A 364 -4.32 5.40 20.08
N ARG A 365 -4.64 4.49 19.16
CA ARG A 365 -5.22 3.18 19.48
C ARG A 365 -4.27 2.27 20.25
N ALA A 366 -2.98 2.29 19.92
CA ALA A 366 -1.96 1.59 20.67
C ALA A 366 -1.92 1.97 22.16
N LYS A 367 -2.35 3.21 22.50
CA LYS A 367 -2.41 3.71 23.88
C LYS A 367 -3.77 3.49 24.53
N SER A 368 -4.87 3.61 23.79
CA SER A 368 -6.23 3.59 24.33
C SER A 368 -6.92 2.23 24.29
N ASP A 369 -6.50 1.33 23.41
CA ASP A 369 -7.14 0.03 23.15
C ASP A 369 -6.09 -1.04 22.82
N ALA A 370 -5.44 -1.58 23.87
CA ALA A 370 -4.37 -2.56 23.71
C ALA A 370 -4.84 -3.87 23.06
N GLU A 371 -6.05 -4.33 23.37
CA GLU A 371 -6.60 -5.58 22.84
C GLU A 371 -7.00 -5.41 21.36
N GLY A 372 -7.67 -4.31 21.00
CA GLY A 372 -7.96 -3.98 19.62
C GLY A 372 -6.70 -3.76 18.79
N TYR A 373 -5.67 -3.13 19.36
CA TYR A 373 -4.38 -2.95 18.70
C TYR A 373 -3.63 -4.27 18.50
N ALA A 374 -3.70 -5.20 19.45
CA ALA A 374 -3.13 -6.54 19.30
C ALA A 374 -3.75 -7.29 18.10
N ARG A 375 -5.08 -7.23 17.95
CA ARG A 375 -5.79 -7.82 16.80
C ARG A 375 -5.39 -7.17 15.47
N PHE A 376 -5.27 -5.84 15.45
CA PHE A 376 -4.73 -5.12 14.29
C PHE A 376 -3.31 -5.60 13.95
N TRP A 377 -2.46 -5.76 14.97
CA TRP A 377 -1.08 -6.18 14.78
C TRP A 377 -0.97 -7.63 14.27
N ASP A 378 -1.82 -8.54 14.74
CA ASP A 378 -1.89 -9.91 14.21
C ASP A 378 -2.28 -9.92 12.72
N ALA A 379 -3.17 -9.01 12.29
CA ALA A 379 -3.62 -8.94 10.90
C ALA A 379 -2.64 -8.21 9.96
N PHE A 380 -2.00 -7.13 10.42
CA PHE A 380 -1.26 -6.20 9.57
C PHE A 380 0.18 -5.91 10.02
N GLY A 381 0.63 -6.41 11.17
CA GLY A 381 1.95 -6.11 11.73
C GLY A 381 3.10 -6.40 10.77
N ALA A 382 3.05 -7.54 10.07
CA ALA A 382 4.07 -7.92 9.09
C ALA A 382 4.19 -6.91 7.93
N VAL A 383 3.07 -6.38 7.43
CA VAL A 383 3.09 -5.36 6.36
C VAL A 383 3.51 -3.99 6.89
N VAL A 384 3.09 -3.62 8.10
CA VAL A 384 3.53 -2.37 8.75
C VAL A 384 5.04 -2.36 8.96
N LYS A 385 5.64 -3.50 9.32
CA LYS A 385 7.09 -3.67 9.46
C LYS A 385 7.87 -3.42 8.17
N GLU A 386 7.27 -3.57 6.98
CA GLU A 386 7.91 -3.18 5.71
C GLU A 386 8.27 -1.67 5.71
N GLY A 387 7.48 -0.85 6.38
CA GLY A 387 7.79 0.57 6.57
C GLY A 387 9.08 0.83 7.34
N LEU A 388 9.52 -0.10 8.22
CA LEU A 388 10.82 0.02 8.91
C LEU A 388 11.98 -0.02 7.91
N TYR A 389 11.81 -0.75 6.81
CA TYR A 389 12.78 -0.88 5.74
C TYR A 389 12.67 0.26 4.71
N GLU A 390 11.45 0.60 4.32
CA GLU A 390 11.17 1.52 3.20
C GLU A 390 11.09 3.01 3.60
N ASP A 391 10.60 3.32 4.80
CA ASP A 391 10.27 4.69 5.24
C ASP A 391 11.19 5.14 6.38
N PHE A 392 12.38 5.60 6.01
CA PHE A 392 13.39 6.11 6.94
C PHE A 392 12.90 7.34 7.72
N GLU A 393 11.99 8.15 7.16
CA GLU A 393 11.48 9.37 7.81
C GLU A 393 10.57 9.03 8.99
N ASN A 394 9.77 7.96 8.88
CA ASN A 394 8.83 7.53 9.92
C ASN A 394 9.31 6.32 10.74
N ARG A 395 10.54 5.83 10.52
CA ARG A 395 11.08 4.62 11.15
C ARG A 395 10.94 4.62 12.68
N ASP A 396 11.30 5.70 13.36
CA ASP A 396 11.27 5.75 14.83
C ASP A 396 9.84 5.61 15.37
N ARG A 397 8.87 6.22 14.68
CA ARG A 397 7.44 6.10 15.03
C ARG A 397 6.95 4.68 14.78
N LEU A 398 7.35 4.08 13.67
CA LEU A 398 7.02 2.69 13.34
C LEU A 398 7.63 1.70 14.35
N LEU A 399 8.87 1.93 14.83
CA LEU A 399 9.49 1.13 15.89
C LEU A 399 8.68 1.23 17.20
N GLY A 400 8.18 2.41 17.56
CA GLY A 400 7.30 2.59 18.73
C GLY A 400 5.94 1.90 18.60
N LEU A 401 5.43 1.79 17.37
CA LEU A 401 4.20 1.06 17.05
C LEU A 401 4.40 -0.45 16.99
N ALA A 402 5.61 -0.91 16.74
CA ALA A 402 5.89 -2.32 16.55
C ALA A 402 5.60 -3.15 17.81
N ARG A 403 5.10 -4.37 17.59
CA ARG A 403 4.90 -5.37 18.64
C ARG A 403 5.65 -6.64 18.29
N PHE A 404 6.18 -7.27 19.34
CA PHE A 404 7.07 -8.41 19.26
C PHE A 404 6.61 -9.51 20.22
N ARG A 405 6.92 -10.76 19.86
CA ARG A 405 6.88 -11.87 20.80
C ARG A 405 8.17 -11.85 21.62
N SER A 406 8.15 -12.37 22.84
CA SER A 406 9.30 -12.29 23.75
C SER A 406 9.48 -13.61 24.50
N THR A 407 10.69 -13.80 25.02
CA THR A 407 11.01 -14.90 25.96
C THR A 407 10.53 -14.64 27.39
N ALA A 408 10.24 -13.39 27.76
CA ALA A 408 9.89 -13.01 29.13
C ALA A 408 8.40 -12.77 29.37
N VAL A 409 7.61 -12.54 28.31
CA VAL A 409 6.19 -12.22 28.43
C VAL A 409 5.35 -13.00 27.43
N ASP A 410 4.14 -13.37 27.84
CA ASP A 410 3.13 -13.93 26.95
C ASP A 410 2.44 -12.83 26.14
N GLY A 411 2.05 -13.14 24.90
CA GLY A 411 1.39 -12.18 24.02
C GLY A 411 2.34 -11.19 23.36
N TRP A 412 1.84 -9.99 23.06
CA TRP A 412 2.57 -8.94 22.34
C TRP A 412 3.25 -7.97 23.32
N THR A 413 4.48 -7.57 23.04
CA THR A 413 5.19 -6.52 23.80
C THR A 413 5.78 -5.46 22.89
N SER A 414 5.90 -4.23 23.37
CA SER A 414 6.55 -3.14 22.65
C SER A 414 8.04 -3.02 22.98
N LEU A 415 8.80 -2.26 22.19
CA LEU A 415 10.19 -1.93 22.53
C LEU A 415 10.28 -1.10 23.81
N ALA A 416 9.32 -0.20 24.05
CA ALA A 416 9.28 0.59 25.28
C ALA A 416 9.11 -0.31 26.52
N ASP A 417 8.22 -1.31 26.44
CA ASP A 417 8.01 -2.25 27.54
C ASP A 417 9.24 -3.15 27.75
N TYR A 418 9.91 -3.56 26.67
CA TYR A 418 11.19 -4.27 26.75
C TYR A 418 12.24 -3.42 27.46
N VAL A 419 12.41 -2.15 27.06
CA VAL A 419 13.37 -1.22 27.66
C VAL A 419 13.09 -1.03 29.16
N ALA A 420 11.81 -0.94 29.55
CA ALA A 420 11.42 -0.85 30.95
C ALA A 420 11.78 -2.09 31.79
N ARG A 421 11.99 -3.25 31.15
CA ARG A 421 12.41 -4.52 31.79
C ARG A 421 13.90 -4.83 31.62
N MET A 422 14.66 -3.98 30.95
CA MET A 422 16.10 -4.20 30.76
C MET A 422 16.83 -4.23 32.11
N LYS A 423 17.86 -5.08 32.19
CA LYS A 423 18.76 -5.09 33.35
C LYS A 423 19.62 -3.82 33.40
N PRO A 424 20.07 -3.35 34.59
CA PRO A 424 20.82 -2.09 34.72
C PRO A 424 22.07 -1.99 33.83
N GLU A 425 22.80 -3.08 33.64
CA GLU A 425 24.02 -3.16 32.84
C GLU A 425 23.75 -3.48 31.35
N GLN A 426 22.49 -3.78 31.01
CA GLN A 426 22.10 -4.13 29.65
C GLN A 426 22.10 -2.89 28.74
N LYS A 427 22.92 -2.94 27.69
CA LYS A 427 23.11 -1.83 26.75
C LYS A 427 22.35 -2.00 25.44
N ALA A 428 21.94 -3.21 25.10
CA ALA A 428 21.32 -3.54 23.82
C ALA A 428 19.97 -4.25 23.99
N ILE A 429 19.11 -4.10 22.97
CA ILE A 429 17.87 -4.88 22.81
C ILE A 429 18.24 -6.14 22.04
N TYR A 430 18.04 -7.30 22.65
CA TYR A 430 18.36 -8.58 22.03
C TYR A 430 17.19 -9.09 21.21
N VAL A 431 17.45 -9.45 19.96
CA VAL A 431 16.47 -10.00 19.03
C VAL A 431 16.94 -11.34 18.47
N MET A 432 16.00 -12.19 18.10
CA MET A 432 16.26 -13.41 17.37
C MET A 432 15.30 -13.50 16.18
N VAL A 433 15.89 -13.61 14.97
CA VAL A 433 15.14 -13.86 13.74
C VAL A 433 15.12 -15.36 13.47
N GLY A 434 13.94 -15.92 13.26
CA GLY A 434 13.74 -17.30 12.83
C GLY A 434 12.74 -17.40 11.69
N ASP A 435 12.60 -18.60 11.11
CA ASP A 435 11.60 -18.88 10.07
C ASP A 435 10.15 -18.76 10.62
N SER A 436 9.98 -18.84 11.94
CA SER A 436 8.76 -18.48 12.69
C SER A 436 9.11 -18.11 14.13
N VAL A 437 8.14 -17.56 14.87
CA VAL A 437 8.31 -17.29 16.32
C VAL A 437 8.57 -18.57 17.10
N GLU A 438 7.89 -19.67 16.74
CA GLU A 438 8.04 -20.98 17.37
C GLU A 438 9.43 -21.55 17.12
N ALA A 439 9.92 -21.45 15.88
CA ALA A 439 11.27 -21.87 15.53
C ALA A 439 12.33 -21.03 16.29
N ALA A 440 12.13 -19.71 16.37
CA ALA A 440 13.03 -18.84 17.15
C ALA A 440 13.02 -19.22 18.64
N ARG A 441 11.84 -19.51 19.22
CA ARG A 441 11.67 -19.81 20.66
C ARG A 441 12.45 -21.03 21.14
N VAL A 442 12.70 -22.00 20.27
CA VAL A 442 13.36 -23.27 20.62
C VAL A 442 14.83 -23.32 20.22
N SER A 443 15.41 -22.23 19.71
CA SER A 443 16.80 -22.22 19.29
C SER A 443 17.76 -22.34 20.47
N PRO A 444 18.82 -23.17 20.35
CA PRO A 444 19.91 -23.25 21.33
C PRO A 444 20.58 -21.91 21.64
N GLN A 445 20.56 -20.96 20.69
CA GLN A 445 21.18 -19.64 20.88
C GLN A 445 20.53 -18.82 22.00
N LEU A 446 19.31 -19.17 22.42
CA LEU A 446 18.60 -18.51 23.53
C LEU A 446 19.01 -19.02 24.91
N GLU A 447 19.61 -20.21 25.02
CA GLU A 447 19.88 -20.87 26.30
C GLU A 447 20.68 -20.00 27.25
N GLY A 448 21.77 -19.41 26.76
CA GLY A 448 22.67 -18.57 27.56
C GLY A 448 22.06 -17.23 27.96
N PHE A 449 21.12 -16.70 27.17
CA PHE A 449 20.34 -15.52 27.53
C PHE A 449 19.31 -15.87 28.59
N LYS A 450 18.59 -16.98 28.42
CA LYS A 450 17.62 -17.49 29.38
C LYS A 450 18.27 -17.81 30.73
N ALA A 451 19.42 -18.49 30.72
CA ALA A 451 20.19 -18.81 31.91
C ALA A 451 20.73 -17.57 32.64
N ARG A 452 20.74 -16.41 32.00
CA ARG A 452 21.12 -15.11 32.58
C ARG A 452 19.91 -14.20 32.76
N GLY A 453 18.69 -14.70 32.57
CA GLY A 453 17.45 -13.93 32.68
C GLY A 453 17.39 -12.71 31.76
N LEU A 454 18.04 -12.75 30.60
CA LEU A 454 18.01 -11.67 29.61
C LEU A 454 16.84 -11.91 28.65
N GLU A 455 15.99 -10.89 28.50
CA GLU A 455 14.86 -10.93 27.58
C GLU A 455 15.35 -10.88 26.13
N VAL A 456 14.77 -11.71 25.26
CA VAL A 456 15.02 -11.72 23.81
C VAL A 456 13.70 -11.59 23.08
N LEU A 457 13.62 -10.66 22.13
CA LEU A 457 12.48 -10.53 21.23
C LEU A 457 12.57 -11.56 20.11
N LEU A 458 11.46 -12.24 19.83
CA LEU A 458 11.35 -13.30 18.84
C LEU A 458 10.66 -12.75 17.60
N LEU A 459 11.37 -12.82 16.47
CA LEU A 459 11.00 -12.25 15.19
C LEU A 459 10.81 -13.38 14.17
N GLY A 460 9.66 -13.40 13.49
CA GLY A 460 9.27 -14.51 12.61
C GLY A 460 8.66 -14.06 11.29
N ASP A 461 8.56 -12.76 11.03
CA ASP A 461 8.06 -12.26 9.75
C ASP A 461 9.21 -12.20 8.73
N PRO A 462 8.98 -12.46 7.43
CA PRO A 462 10.04 -12.43 6.41
C PRO A 462 10.81 -11.10 6.36
N ILE A 463 10.14 -9.98 6.63
CA ILE A 463 10.73 -8.65 6.65
C ILE A 463 11.69 -8.43 7.83
N ASP A 464 11.59 -9.24 8.90
CA ASP A 464 12.39 -9.10 10.11
C ASP A 464 13.90 -9.28 9.86
N GLY A 465 14.27 -10.12 8.89
CA GLY A 465 15.67 -10.28 8.47
C GLY A 465 16.28 -9.05 7.78
N PHE A 466 15.45 -8.13 7.28
CA PHE A 466 15.90 -6.95 6.55
C PHE A 466 15.97 -5.71 7.43
N TRP A 467 14.87 -5.38 8.13
CA TRP A 467 14.82 -4.14 8.89
C TRP A 467 15.80 -4.14 10.07
N THR A 468 16.04 -5.30 10.70
CA THR A 468 17.00 -5.44 11.82
C THR A 468 18.45 -5.17 11.42
N MET A 469 18.80 -5.24 10.13
CA MET A 469 20.13 -4.88 9.65
C MET A 469 20.34 -3.36 9.54
N ILE A 470 19.26 -2.61 9.32
CA ILE A 470 19.34 -1.18 9.00
C ILE A 470 18.74 -0.28 10.08
N ALA A 471 18.02 -0.84 11.06
CA ALA A 471 17.52 -0.14 12.23
C ALA A 471 18.61 -0.14 13.32
N PRO A 472 19.26 1.00 13.60
CA PRO A 472 20.44 1.02 14.45
C PRO A 472 20.11 0.88 15.94
N ASP A 473 19.06 1.55 16.42
CA ASP A 473 18.71 1.61 17.84
C ASP A 473 17.24 2.01 18.09
N PHE A 474 16.79 1.86 19.33
CA PHE A 474 15.55 2.41 19.86
C PHE A 474 15.83 3.04 21.23
N ASP A 475 15.49 4.31 21.41
CA ASP A 475 15.78 5.08 22.64
C ASP A 475 17.28 5.02 23.04
N GLY A 476 18.18 5.09 22.04
CA GLY A 476 19.62 4.99 22.24
C GLY A 476 20.14 3.59 22.59
N LYS A 477 19.28 2.56 22.58
CA LYS A 477 19.65 1.15 22.80
C LYS A 477 19.79 0.43 21.46
N PRO A 478 21.00 0.00 21.05
CA PRO A 478 21.18 -0.73 19.80
C PRO A 478 20.38 -2.04 19.78
N ILE A 479 19.79 -2.35 18.64
CA ILE A 479 19.09 -3.61 18.40
C ILE A 479 20.12 -4.62 17.88
N ARG A 480 20.25 -5.78 18.55
CA ARG A 480 21.30 -6.78 18.25
C ARG A 480 20.75 -8.19 18.17
N ALA A 481 21.06 -8.87 17.08
CA ALA A 481 20.76 -10.29 16.90
C ALA A 481 21.58 -11.14 17.88
N VAL A 482 20.95 -12.10 18.57
CA VAL A 482 21.59 -12.97 19.58
C VAL A 482 22.86 -13.67 19.09
N GLY A 483 22.87 -14.14 17.83
CA GLY A 483 24.02 -14.79 17.20
C GLY A 483 25.23 -13.87 16.97
N ARG A 484 25.06 -12.55 17.11
CA ARG A 484 26.13 -11.55 16.96
C ARG A 484 26.64 -11.00 18.30
N VAL A 485 26.07 -11.41 19.42
CA VAL A 485 26.26 -10.73 20.72
C VAL A 485 27.65 -10.85 21.36
N ALA A 486 28.70 -11.48 20.83
CA ALA A 486 29.95 -11.72 21.58
C ALA A 486 29.81 -12.41 22.97
N ASP A 487 30.70 -13.35 23.24
CA ASP A 487 30.57 -14.23 24.41
C ASP A 487 30.93 -13.54 25.72
N ASP A 488 31.87 -12.60 25.67
CA ASP A 488 32.30 -11.78 26.80
C ASP A 488 31.21 -10.80 27.23
N GLU A 489 30.47 -10.21 26.29
CA GLU A 489 29.30 -9.37 26.57
C GLU A 489 28.19 -10.19 27.26
N LEU A 490 27.93 -11.41 26.79
CA LEU A 490 26.95 -12.28 27.44
C LEU A 490 27.45 -12.77 28.81
N ALA A 491 28.73 -13.15 28.92
CA ALA A 491 29.33 -13.65 30.15
C ALA A 491 29.44 -12.60 31.26
N ALA A 492 29.36 -11.31 30.93
CA ALA A 492 29.29 -10.21 31.91
C ALA A 492 28.04 -10.26 32.81
N PHE A 493 26.99 -10.99 32.42
CA PHE A 493 25.80 -11.18 33.25
C PHE A 493 25.86 -12.51 34.03
N PRO A 494 25.58 -12.50 35.35
CA PRO A 494 25.58 -13.72 36.14
C PRO A 494 24.43 -14.64 35.73
N LYS A 495 24.67 -15.95 35.83
CA LYS A 495 23.59 -16.94 35.67
C LYS A 495 22.56 -16.76 36.80
N VAL A 496 21.30 -17.02 36.48
CA VAL A 496 20.18 -16.94 37.41
C VAL A 496 19.59 -18.32 37.69
N ASP A 497 19.07 -18.52 38.89
CA ASP A 497 18.31 -19.69 39.27
C ASP A 497 16.86 -19.61 38.75
N ALA A 498 16.06 -20.64 39.05
CA ALA A 498 14.64 -20.70 38.63
C ALA A 498 13.78 -19.55 39.21
N ASP A 499 14.22 -18.93 40.31
CA ASP A 499 13.56 -17.79 40.95
C ASP A 499 14.10 -16.44 40.44
N GLY A 500 15.00 -16.44 39.45
CA GLY A 500 15.61 -15.24 38.85
C GLY A 500 16.67 -14.58 39.72
N LYS A 501 17.13 -15.23 40.81
CA LYS A 501 18.21 -14.75 41.66
C LYS A 501 19.54 -15.21 41.10
N ALA A 502 20.63 -14.51 41.44
CA ALA A 502 21.97 -14.94 41.05
C ALA A 502 22.21 -16.38 41.53
N ALA A 503 22.36 -17.30 40.59
CA ALA A 503 22.69 -18.68 40.92
C ALA A 503 24.07 -18.68 41.58
N PRO A 504 24.29 -19.45 42.66
CA PRO A 504 25.62 -19.60 43.21
C PRO A 504 26.55 -20.05 42.10
N GLU A 505 27.67 -19.36 41.93
CA GLU A 505 28.75 -19.85 41.07
C GLU A 505 29.21 -21.17 41.69
N THR A 506 28.65 -22.28 41.22
CA THR A 506 29.38 -23.53 41.24
C THR A 506 30.59 -23.25 40.38
N LYS A 507 31.70 -22.90 41.04
CA LYS A 507 32.99 -23.44 40.66
C LYS A 507 32.78 -24.95 40.67
N ASP A 508 32.23 -25.48 39.58
CA ASP A 508 32.79 -26.70 39.07
C ASP A 508 34.26 -26.32 38.96
N GLU A 509 35.04 -26.75 39.95
CA GLU A 509 36.45 -26.99 39.74
C GLU A 509 36.48 -27.57 38.35
N ALA A 510 37.03 -26.80 37.41
CA ALA A 510 37.32 -27.35 36.11
C ALA A 510 38.07 -28.63 36.47
N ALA A 511 37.40 -29.76 36.33
CA ALA A 511 38.08 -30.95 35.93
C ALA A 511 38.70 -30.50 34.61
N GLU A 512 39.89 -29.89 34.70
CA GLU A 512 41.00 -30.17 33.83
C GLU A 512 40.88 -31.66 33.59
N GLY A 513 40.14 -31.99 32.53
CA GLY A 513 39.78 -33.37 32.28
C GLY A 513 41.08 -34.14 32.26
N GLU A 514 41.06 -35.33 32.85
CA GLU A 514 42.17 -36.28 32.93
C GLU A 514 42.81 -36.63 31.54
N ALA A 515 42.40 -35.94 30.47
CA ALA A 515 42.79 -36.04 29.06
C ALA A 515 43.64 -34.87 28.52
N GLY A 516 43.85 -33.76 29.24
CA GLY A 516 44.73 -32.65 28.81
C GLY A 516 44.28 -31.85 27.56
N ILE A 517 43.02 -32.01 27.12
CA ILE A 517 42.43 -31.28 25.99
C ILE A 517 41.38 -30.29 26.52
N ASP A 518 41.68 -29.00 26.48
CA ASP A 518 40.74 -27.95 26.85
C ASP A 518 39.67 -27.71 25.76
N GLY A 519 38.71 -26.82 26.02
CA GLY A 519 37.63 -26.52 25.08
C GLY A 519 38.10 -25.90 23.76
N ALA A 520 39.16 -25.08 23.78
CA ALA A 520 39.70 -24.44 22.58
C ALA A 520 40.46 -25.46 21.72
N ALA A 521 41.23 -26.35 22.35
CA ALA A 521 41.91 -27.45 21.69
C ALA A 521 40.91 -28.43 21.05
N LEU A 522 39.80 -28.75 21.73
CA LEU A 522 38.73 -29.56 21.14
C LEU A 522 38.10 -28.87 19.92
N ALA A 523 37.85 -27.57 20.00
CA ALA A 523 37.30 -26.80 18.89
C ALA A 523 38.23 -26.82 17.66
N ASP A 524 39.54 -26.66 17.84
CA ASP A 524 40.52 -26.79 16.74
C ASP A 524 40.47 -28.17 16.09
N LEU A 525 40.42 -29.24 16.89
CA LEU A 525 40.34 -30.62 16.38
C LEU A 525 39.05 -30.87 15.59
N ILE A 526 37.90 -30.40 16.09
CA ILE A 526 36.62 -30.49 15.39
C ILE A 526 36.68 -29.67 14.09
N GLY A 527 37.28 -28.49 14.10
CA GLY A 527 37.49 -27.66 12.91
C GLY A 527 38.29 -28.38 11.83
N ARG A 528 39.41 -29.01 12.20
CA ARG A 528 40.21 -29.84 11.27
C ARG A 528 39.43 -31.01 10.71
N ALA A 529 38.60 -31.67 11.53
CA ALA A 529 37.76 -32.78 11.10
C ALA A 529 36.65 -32.34 10.12
N LEU A 530 36.12 -31.13 10.29
CA LEU A 530 35.05 -30.58 9.45
C LEU A 530 35.57 -29.89 8.18
N GLY A 531 36.80 -29.37 8.16
CA GLY A 531 37.38 -28.71 7.00
C GLY A 531 36.50 -27.56 6.49
N ASP A 532 36.37 -27.41 5.17
CA ASP A 532 35.65 -26.30 4.52
C ASP A 532 34.13 -26.27 4.77
N ARG A 533 33.59 -27.27 5.47
CA ARG A 533 32.15 -27.30 5.84
C ARG A 533 31.80 -26.29 6.91
N VAL A 534 32.78 -25.83 7.69
CA VAL A 534 32.64 -24.78 8.70
C VAL A 534 33.71 -23.72 8.47
N ARG A 535 33.36 -22.45 8.71
CA ARG A 535 34.32 -21.35 8.67
C ARG A 535 35.24 -21.36 9.88
N ALA A 536 34.69 -21.69 11.04
CA ALA A 536 35.39 -21.77 12.31
C ALA A 536 34.61 -22.63 13.29
N VAL A 537 35.30 -23.15 14.30
CA VAL A 537 34.69 -23.81 15.47
C VAL A 537 35.20 -23.10 16.72
N ARG A 538 34.31 -22.77 17.66
CA ARG A 538 34.71 -22.10 18.91
C ARG A 538 33.86 -22.55 20.11
N PRO A 539 34.42 -22.57 21.32
CA PRO A 539 33.62 -22.67 22.55
C PRO A 539 32.62 -21.51 22.64
N SER A 540 31.45 -21.78 23.24
CA SER A 540 30.41 -20.76 23.42
C SER A 540 29.84 -20.71 24.83
N ALA A 541 29.73 -19.49 25.38
CA ALA A 541 29.03 -19.19 26.63
C ALA A 541 27.50 -19.06 26.45
N ARG A 542 27.02 -19.12 25.20
CA ARG A 542 25.59 -19.11 24.85
C ARG A 542 24.90 -20.45 25.07
N LEU A 543 25.65 -21.55 25.12
CA LEU A 543 25.09 -22.89 25.22
C LEU A 543 25.08 -23.36 26.68
N VAL A 544 24.02 -24.05 27.07
CA VAL A 544 23.83 -24.61 28.42
C VAL A 544 23.54 -26.09 28.33
N ASP A 545 22.44 -26.45 27.68
CA ASP A 545 21.95 -27.82 27.54
C ASP A 545 22.29 -28.40 26.17
N SER A 546 22.41 -27.54 25.15
CA SER A 546 22.74 -27.98 23.80
C SER A 546 24.25 -28.23 23.62
N PRO A 547 24.63 -29.26 22.82
CA PRO A 547 26.04 -29.55 22.55
C PRO A 547 26.69 -28.53 21.60
N ALA A 548 25.92 -27.99 20.65
CA ALA A 548 26.40 -27.05 19.66
C ALA A 548 25.26 -26.21 19.05
N CYS A 549 25.59 -25.07 18.45
CA CYS A 549 24.71 -24.27 17.59
C CYS A 549 25.48 -23.63 16.44
N LEU A 550 24.76 -23.04 15.48
CA LEU A 550 25.35 -22.32 14.36
C LEU A 550 25.30 -20.82 14.62
N ALA A 551 26.42 -20.13 14.39
CA ALA A 551 26.53 -18.70 14.54
C ALA A 551 26.92 -18.01 13.23
N ALA A 552 26.50 -16.75 13.11
CA ALA A 552 26.92 -15.86 12.04
C ALA A 552 28.37 -15.38 12.27
N GLY A 553 29.08 -15.09 11.17
CA GLY A 553 30.28 -14.26 11.25
C GLY A 553 29.94 -12.83 11.70
N SER A 554 30.94 -12.11 12.21
CA SER A 554 30.80 -10.67 12.52
C SER A 554 30.57 -9.82 11.26
N ASP A 555 30.88 -10.36 10.08
CA ASP A 555 30.82 -9.72 8.76
C ASP A 555 29.70 -10.27 7.84
N GLY A 556 28.93 -9.35 7.24
CA GLY A 556 27.90 -9.64 6.24
C GLY A 556 26.51 -10.03 6.82
N PRO A 557 25.54 -10.40 5.97
CA PRO A 557 24.17 -10.70 6.37
C PRO A 557 24.05 -11.91 7.32
N ASP A 558 22.96 -11.96 8.07
CA ASP A 558 22.67 -13.07 8.99
C ASP A 558 22.35 -14.37 8.22
N PRO A 559 22.71 -15.56 8.73
CA PRO A 559 22.40 -16.84 8.09
C PRO A 559 20.92 -17.02 7.74
N ALA A 560 20.00 -16.52 8.57
CA ALA A 560 18.56 -16.56 8.24
C ALA A 560 18.25 -15.78 6.96
N LEU A 561 18.85 -14.59 6.80
CA LEU A 561 18.68 -13.77 5.62
C LEU A 561 19.40 -14.35 4.39
N GLU A 562 20.62 -14.87 4.53
CA GLU A 562 21.33 -15.51 3.41
C GLU A 562 20.51 -16.65 2.82
N ARG A 563 19.86 -17.45 3.67
CA ARG A 563 18.96 -18.53 3.25
C ARG A 563 17.74 -17.98 2.52
N LEU A 564 17.11 -16.92 3.01
CA LEU A 564 15.98 -16.27 2.34
C LEU A 564 16.37 -15.77 0.95
N LEU A 565 17.55 -15.14 0.82
CA LEU A 565 18.07 -14.67 -0.47
C LEU A 565 18.40 -15.84 -1.41
N ALA A 566 19.02 -16.91 -0.90
CA ALA A 566 19.32 -18.10 -1.70
C ALA A 566 18.04 -18.80 -2.20
N ARG A 567 17.03 -18.96 -1.34
CA ARG A 567 15.71 -19.55 -1.69
C ARG A 567 14.97 -18.72 -2.74
N SER A 568 15.13 -17.40 -2.74
CA SER A 568 14.51 -16.50 -3.72
C SER A 568 15.30 -16.39 -5.04
N GLY A 569 16.41 -17.12 -5.19
CA GLY A 569 17.27 -17.05 -6.38
C GLY A 569 18.02 -15.73 -6.54
N ARG A 570 18.00 -14.86 -5.51
CA ARG A 570 18.66 -13.54 -5.48
C ARG A 570 19.93 -13.54 -4.62
N GLY A 571 20.27 -14.66 -3.98
CA GLY A 571 21.44 -14.82 -3.12
C GLY A 571 22.64 -15.46 -3.83
N GLY A 572 23.83 -15.19 -3.30
CA GLY A 572 25.05 -15.93 -3.63
C GLY A 572 25.13 -17.29 -2.91
N PRO A 573 26.24 -18.02 -3.05
CA PRO A 573 26.45 -19.24 -2.28
C PRO A 573 26.43 -18.96 -0.78
N VAL A 574 25.65 -19.76 -0.03
CA VAL A 574 25.55 -19.67 1.44
C VAL A 574 26.92 -19.92 2.04
N ARG A 575 27.37 -19.03 2.93
CA ARG A 575 28.70 -19.13 3.53
C ARG A 575 28.75 -20.28 4.53
N ALA A 576 29.91 -20.94 4.65
CA ALA A 576 30.11 -21.97 5.66
C ALA A 576 29.87 -21.38 7.07
N PRO A 577 29.09 -22.05 7.94
CA PRO A 577 28.73 -21.51 9.25
C PRO A 577 29.90 -21.53 10.24
N ILE A 578 29.77 -20.76 11.32
CA ILE A 578 30.61 -20.93 12.51
C ILE A 578 29.90 -21.92 13.44
N LEU A 579 30.58 -23.00 13.83
CA LEU A 579 30.05 -23.97 14.79
C LEU A 579 30.47 -23.57 16.20
N GLU A 580 29.50 -23.21 17.03
CA GLU A 580 29.70 -22.96 18.45
C GLU A 580 29.47 -24.26 19.23
N ILE A 581 30.37 -24.61 20.16
CA ILE A 581 30.28 -25.84 20.95
C ILE A 581 30.20 -25.53 22.45
N ASN A 582 29.54 -26.42 23.19
CA ASN A 582 29.47 -26.38 24.65
C ASN A 582 30.49 -27.35 25.28
N PRO A 583 31.64 -26.87 25.79
CA PRO A 583 32.69 -27.74 26.30
C PRO A 583 32.29 -28.55 27.54
N ASP A 584 31.22 -28.14 28.22
CA ASP A 584 30.73 -28.73 29.47
C ASP A 584 29.67 -29.81 29.24
N HIS A 585 29.08 -29.84 28.05
CA HIS A 585 28.09 -30.82 27.67
C HIS A 585 28.67 -32.24 27.61
N ALA A 586 27.90 -33.23 28.06
CA ALA A 586 28.35 -34.62 28.19
C ALA A 586 28.91 -35.21 26.89
N LEU A 587 28.27 -34.90 25.75
CA LEU A 587 28.78 -35.31 24.43
C LEU A 587 30.19 -34.77 24.16
N LEU A 588 30.45 -33.50 24.44
CA LEU A 588 31.74 -32.86 24.15
C LEU A 588 32.82 -33.37 25.11
N LYS A 589 32.47 -33.69 26.36
CA LYS A 589 33.35 -34.42 27.28
C LYS A 589 33.71 -35.81 26.75
N ALA A 590 32.74 -36.55 26.19
CA ALA A 590 33.01 -37.84 25.54
C ALA A 590 33.90 -37.69 24.30
N LEU A 591 33.72 -36.63 23.49
CA LEU A 591 34.61 -36.35 22.35
C LEU A 591 36.03 -36.00 22.80
N LYS A 592 36.22 -35.30 23.93
CA LYS A 592 37.56 -35.09 24.52
C LYS A 592 38.23 -36.41 24.86
N GLY A 593 37.49 -37.35 25.47
CA GLY A 593 37.99 -38.70 25.77
C GLY A 593 38.40 -39.46 24.52
N LEU A 594 37.53 -39.49 23.50
CA LEU A 594 37.80 -40.14 22.21
C LEU A 594 39.05 -39.57 21.51
N ALA A 595 39.23 -38.25 21.57
CA ALA A 595 40.43 -37.61 21.03
C ALA A 595 41.69 -37.98 21.84
N ALA A 596 41.60 -38.08 23.16
CA ALA A 596 42.75 -38.47 23.99
C ALA A 596 43.19 -39.92 23.74
N GLU A 597 42.25 -40.84 23.51
CA GLU A 597 42.54 -42.24 23.17
C GLU A 597 43.28 -42.41 21.84
N ALA A 598 43.13 -41.45 20.92
CA ALA A 598 43.79 -41.47 19.60
C ALA A 598 45.29 -41.09 19.64
N GLY A 599 45.87 -40.87 20.83
CA GLY A 599 47.28 -40.51 21.01
C GLY A 599 47.52 -39.00 21.02
N GLU A 600 48.75 -38.53 20.75
CA GLU A 600 49.11 -37.09 20.78
C GLU A 600 49.07 -36.40 19.40
N ASP A 601 49.05 -37.17 18.31
CA ASP A 601 49.06 -36.63 16.96
C ASP A 601 47.73 -35.95 16.59
N ALA A 602 47.80 -34.67 16.21
CA ALA A 602 46.61 -33.87 15.92
C ALA A 602 45.80 -34.40 14.73
N ALA A 603 46.45 -35.02 13.73
CA ALA A 603 45.75 -35.58 12.58
C ALA A 603 45.00 -36.87 12.95
N ALA A 604 45.62 -37.75 13.75
CA ALA A 604 44.98 -38.93 14.31
C ALA A 604 43.79 -38.57 15.20
N ARG A 605 43.93 -37.56 16.07
CA ARG A 605 42.85 -37.01 16.89
C ARG A 605 41.69 -36.48 16.05
N ALA A 606 41.98 -35.65 15.04
CA ALA A 606 40.96 -35.11 14.15
C ALA A 606 40.26 -36.21 13.34
N ALA A 607 40.99 -37.23 12.88
CA ALA A 607 40.43 -38.38 12.17
C ALA A 607 39.47 -39.20 13.07
N ALA A 608 39.82 -39.40 14.35
CA ALA A 608 38.94 -40.05 15.33
C ALA A 608 37.64 -39.27 15.56
N LEU A 609 37.68 -37.93 15.44
CA LEU A 609 36.52 -37.06 15.58
C LEU A 609 35.71 -36.86 14.30
N ALA A 610 36.12 -37.38 13.14
CA ALA A 610 35.48 -37.07 11.86
C ALA A 610 33.98 -37.41 11.80
N GLU A 611 33.59 -38.63 12.18
CA GLU A 611 32.18 -39.04 12.15
C GLU A 611 31.34 -38.32 13.23
N PRO A 612 31.77 -38.23 14.51
CA PRO A 612 31.03 -37.49 15.52
C PRO A 612 30.92 -35.99 15.26
N ALA A 613 31.96 -35.35 14.74
CA ALA A 613 31.95 -33.92 14.41
C ALA A 613 30.91 -33.61 13.32
N GLU A 614 30.75 -34.51 12.35
CA GLU A 614 29.75 -34.37 11.31
C GLU A 614 28.32 -34.55 11.83
N LEU A 615 28.09 -35.54 12.71
CA LEU A 615 26.81 -35.69 13.38
C LEU A 615 26.48 -34.48 14.25
N LEU A 616 27.48 -33.90 14.92
CA LEU A 616 27.34 -32.68 15.71
C LEU A 616 26.94 -31.49 14.82
N LEU A 617 27.57 -31.33 13.66
CA LEU A 617 27.24 -30.27 12.69
C LEU A 617 25.82 -30.46 12.12
N ASP A 618 25.45 -31.68 11.74
CA ASP A 618 24.11 -31.98 11.22
C ASP A 618 23.03 -31.81 12.31
N GLN A 619 23.34 -32.13 13.57
CA GLN A 619 22.46 -31.86 14.71
C GLN A 619 22.27 -30.35 14.93
N ALA A 620 23.35 -29.56 14.86
CA ALA A 620 23.28 -28.11 14.98
C ALA A 620 22.44 -27.48 13.85
N ARG A 621 22.57 -27.98 12.62
CA ARG A 621 21.69 -27.60 11.49
C ARG A 621 20.23 -27.85 11.80
N LEU A 622 19.89 -29.07 12.22
CA LEU A 622 18.52 -29.44 12.55
C LEU A 622 17.94 -28.56 13.66
N ALA A 623 18.73 -28.24 14.68
CA ALA A 623 18.32 -27.36 15.77
C ALA A 623 18.00 -25.92 15.31
N GLU A 624 18.63 -25.46 14.22
CA GLU A 624 18.37 -24.16 13.58
C GLU A 624 17.35 -24.24 12.43
N GLY A 625 16.60 -25.35 12.35
CA GLY A 625 15.57 -25.59 11.34
C GLY A 625 16.10 -25.94 9.95
N GLU A 626 17.38 -26.31 9.83
CA GLU A 626 18.02 -26.65 8.57
C GLU A 626 18.03 -28.16 8.32
N ALA A 627 17.85 -28.53 7.05
CA ALA A 627 18.16 -29.89 6.63
C ALA A 627 19.69 -30.13 6.69
N PRO A 628 20.13 -31.36 7.07
CA PRO A 628 21.51 -31.77 6.87
C PRO A 628 21.93 -31.58 5.41
N ALA A 629 23.20 -31.24 5.15
CA ALA A 629 23.68 -31.03 3.78
C ALA A 629 23.55 -32.28 2.89
N ASP A 630 23.71 -33.47 3.50
CA ASP A 630 23.37 -34.74 2.89
C ASP A 630 22.50 -35.55 3.87
N PRO A 631 21.16 -35.48 3.76
CA PRO A 631 20.25 -36.19 4.63
C PRO A 631 20.45 -37.71 4.60
N ALA A 632 20.89 -38.27 3.47
CA ALA A 632 21.13 -39.70 3.34
C ALA A 632 22.43 -40.12 4.06
N ALA A 633 23.49 -39.31 3.98
CA ALA A 633 24.71 -39.55 4.76
C ALA A 633 24.45 -39.40 6.25
N PHE A 634 23.70 -38.38 6.67
CA PHE A 634 23.28 -38.21 8.06
C PHE A 634 22.54 -39.46 8.58
N ALA A 635 21.52 -39.93 7.86
CA ALA A 635 20.76 -41.12 8.25
C ALA A 635 21.62 -42.38 8.34
N ARG A 636 22.57 -42.58 7.41
CA ARG A 636 23.53 -43.70 7.45
C ARG A 636 24.43 -43.63 8.68
N ARG A 637 25.02 -42.48 8.98
CA ARG A 637 25.88 -42.27 10.17
C ARG A 637 25.10 -42.51 11.46
N LEU A 638 23.89 -41.98 11.55
CA LEU A 638 23.03 -42.18 12.71
C LEU A 638 22.67 -43.66 12.91
N ALA A 639 22.31 -44.38 11.84
CA ALA A 639 22.02 -45.82 11.91
C ALA A 639 23.25 -46.64 12.34
N GLN A 640 24.45 -46.29 11.87
CA GLN A 640 25.70 -46.93 12.27
C GLN A 640 26.02 -46.67 13.75
N LEU A 641 25.83 -45.43 14.23
CA LEU A 641 25.99 -45.08 15.64
C LEU A 641 25.02 -45.87 16.52
N MET A 642 23.72 -45.89 16.19
CA MET A 642 22.72 -46.66 16.93
C MET A 642 23.05 -48.16 16.95
N THR A 643 23.51 -48.72 15.82
CA THR A 643 23.89 -50.14 15.75
C THR A 643 25.05 -50.47 16.67
N ARG A 644 26.05 -49.58 16.81
CA ARG A 644 27.15 -49.76 17.76
C ARG A 644 26.65 -49.66 19.20
N ALA A 645 25.82 -48.66 19.50
CA ALA A 645 25.30 -48.41 20.85
C ALA A 645 24.41 -49.54 21.39
N TYR A 646 23.64 -50.22 20.54
CA TYR A 646 22.77 -51.34 20.95
C TYR A 646 23.42 -52.73 20.76
N ARG A 647 24.67 -52.81 20.31
CA ARG A 647 25.47 -54.06 20.25
C ARG A 647 26.50 -54.16 21.37
N ALA A 648 26.95 -53.03 21.91
CA ALA A 648 27.74 -52.94 23.14
C ALA A 648 26.83 -53.13 24.36
#